data_AF-A0A182FBY7-F1
#
_entry.id   AF-A0A182FBY7-F1
#
_cell.length_a   1.000
_cell.length_b   1.000
_cell.length_c   1.000
_cell.angle_alpha   90.00
_cell.angle_beta   90.00
_cell.angle_gamma   90.00
#
_symmetry.space_group_name_H-M   'P 1'
#
loop_
_entity.id
_entity.type
_entity.pdbx_description
1 polymer ?
#
loop_
_entity_poly.entity_id
_entity_poly.type
_entity_poly.pdbx_seq_one_letter_code
_entity_poly.pdbx_strand_id
1 'polypeptide(L)'
;MNATSARGLDMRRNTAINYDARGTYATDLFTAEATRLIRTHNTTDPLFLVLTHLAPHTGNEDDPMQAPEDEIAKFTHIKDPKRRTLAAMISRIDVSVGLVYDTLRERKMLDNTIILFYADNGAPTVGIHANGGSNYPLRGDQWTALRSGITNLESIRSIVMNNLEDTCHFSSYVKHGWKYVNGTCADGKYDSWLGDMVQPDHDEVQLSDEDYYKQLTVPGSIGATLKVSREQAEKLRHEATLKCSPHSPEDIPCNPLVAPCLFNLHEDPCERNNQAAKHPILLATLQAEVLYYRLRSAKPRNQPADSRSDPAQFNYTWTWWLDELEGRKTAADIAVASLVAELVVVLFAVCLAVKLCWLTLLVIISDKDTILSRWSHWALNRATDLVTEYVATAAIGSGVRGVAHQQPANQTVQSAANHSPVRIADRAPSSDPPGVFQCECGGCGQQIPRGVQLKLTDDLEYGNVFCKRTSQRADTMERIVAIVTIVTVLIPWATLAEPNGPERPHIVFIMADDMGLYDVGFHGSNQIPTPNIDALAYDGIILNRHYSAPMCTPSRAALMTGRHPMNVGMQHYVIDSDEPWGLGLEEKLLPQYFREAGYRTHLVGKWHLGFYAEPYLPTNRGFDTHIGYLGPYIDYWSYISKMNSATFEGYDLRQNLAVNYEPNGTYATDYFTEAAVDIIRSHNRTGERMLLVLNHLAPHTGNDDAPLQAPQETIDKFAYIRDTDRRTYAAMMSKLDDSVGQVYQALQQHGMLENSIIVFISDNGGVTRGMHSNTGSNYPLRGQKHSPWEGAVRTAALIWSPLLKDRQRVSNQWFHISDWLPTLASAAGIPAYRGNDLTDIDGIDQWEALAYGTGNPRQRVMNNLDEIFGYTSYMDNGLKYVNGTTLDGVNDGWYGAIDDTDTLPLEAQYLRTVMASHVGRLTKLDEKVVSYLRQHARIDCGNEIGNRACNPLVRPCLFDIINDPCEMHDLSGRYPDQVRQIQERIEKYRLRAAKPRNRPHDPAADPSKFGGVWNWWRSDPSRAHLTAHAIPPPSHSLPKDTQLIVIIPIVVGCVIFVIGTLIYLSNKNVIKLCRRRTKQSSATMPSEIPTTSETTSSGDSRAGVGVAGAGGKPNPTDAVFSSKIYVISDRDMDR
;
A
#
# COMPACT_ATOMS: atom_id res chain seq x y z
N MET A 1 26.36 16.01 27.97
CA MET A 1 26.21 17.37 27.41
C MET A 1 27.59 17.82 26.92
N ASN A 2 27.73 18.20 25.66
CA ASN A 2 28.94 18.84 25.10
C ASN A 2 28.54 20.20 24.52
N ALA A 3 29.46 21.16 24.52
CA ALA A 3 29.12 22.58 24.37
C ALA A 3 28.92 23.03 22.91
N THR A 4 27.67 23.33 22.53
CA THR A 4 27.30 24.12 21.34
C THR A 4 26.03 24.94 21.61
N SER A 5 26.11 25.95 22.50
CA SER A 5 25.00 26.89 22.76
C SER A 5 24.90 27.95 21.64
N ALA A 6 24.61 27.50 20.42
CA ALA A 6 24.50 28.36 19.25
C ALA A 6 23.22 29.22 19.34
N ARG A 7 23.33 30.52 19.06
CA ARG A 7 22.22 31.49 19.18
C ARG A 7 21.76 31.95 17.80
N GLY A 8 20.45 31.90 17.56
CA GLY A 8 19.84 32.37 16.31
C GLY A 8 18.39 32.82 16.48
N LEU A 9 17.92 33.65 15.56
CA LEU A 9 16.52 34.04 15.42
C LEU A 9 15.73 32.96 14.67
N ASP A 10 14.70 32.41 15.30
CA ASP A 10 13.79 31.39 14.70
C ASP A 10 12.40 31.94 14.34
N MET A 11 12.11 33.20 14.69
CA MET A 11 10.77 33.78 14.51
C MET A 11 10.45 34.01 13.02
N ARG A 12 9.37 33.39 12.52
CA ARG A 12 8.96 33.44 11.12
C ARG A 12 7.48 33.82 10.96
N ARG A 13 7.14 34.38 9.80
CA ARG A 13 5.77 34.65 9.33
C ARG A 13 5.64 33.98 7.95
N ASN A 14 4.83 32.93 7.87
CA ASN A 14 4.93 31.94 6.80
C ASN A 14 6.38 31.42 6.72
N THR A 15 7.00 31.36 5.54
CA THR A 15 8.41 30.97 5.38
C THR A 15 9.42 32.08 5.71
N ALA A 16 8.99 33.34 5.74
CA ALA A 16 9.88 34.49 5.86
C ALA A 16 10.31 34.76 7.31
N ILE A 17 11.58 35.12 7.51
CA ILE A 17 12.13 35.52 8.82
C ILE A 17 11.50 36.85 9.24
N ASN A 18 10.89 36.88 10.41
CA ASN A 18 10.13 38.01 10.92
C ASN A 18 11.01 38.85 11.86
N TYR A 19 11.87 39.69 11.27
CA TYR A 19 12.74 40.59 12.03
C TYR A 19 11.95 41.64 12.84
N ASP A 20 10.76 42.03 12.40
CA ASP A 20 9.90 43.03 13.06
C ASP A 20 9.34 42.54 14.41
N ALA A 21 9.33 41.22 14.64
CA ALA A 21 8.99 40.63 15.93
C ALA A 21 10.08 40.81 17.01
N ARG A 22 11.28 41.27 16.66
CA ARG A 22 12.40 41.38 17.59
C ARG A 22 12.11 42.39 18.71
N GLY A 23 12.05 41.90 19.95
CA GLY A 23 11.70 42.72 21.12
C GLY A 23 10.20 42.75 21.45
N THR A 24 9.36 42.04 20.68
CA THR A 24 7.97 41.78 21.05
C THR A 24 7.88 40.53 21.94
N TYR A 25 6.91 40.49 22.86
CA TYR A 25 6.65 39.29 23.67
C TYR A 25 5.90 38.25 22.83
N ALA A 26 6.39 37.00 22.79
CA ALA A 26 5.92 35.99 21.83
C ALA A 26 4.43 35.65 21.99
N THR A 27 3.91 35.59 23.22
CA THR A 27 2.48 35.36 23.50
C THR A 27 1.61 36.46 22.91
N ASP A 28 2.00 37.72 23.07
CA ASP A 28 1.24 38.87 22.57
C ASP A 28 1.28 38.93 21.03
N LEU A 29 2.44 38.60 20.43
CA LEU A 29 2.62 38.49 18.98
C LEU A 29 1.71 37.40 18.36
N PHE A 30 1.67 36.20 18.95
CA PHE A 30 0.83 35.12 18.46
C PHE A 30 -0.67 35.43 18.64
N THR A 31 -1.04 36.10 19.74
CA THR A 31 -2.40 36.61 19.98
C THR A 31 -2.84 37.62 18.92
N ALA A 32 -1.96 38.57 18.59
CA ALA A 32 -2.22 39.56 17.55
C ALA A 32 -2.46 38.89 16.18
N GLU A 33 -1.69 37.86 15.84
CA GLU A 33 -1.88 37.14 14.57
C GLU A 33 -3.14 36.27 14.56
N ALA A 34 -3.46 35.57 15.66
CA ALA A 34 -4.68 34.79 15.80
C ALA A 34 -5.94 35.66 15.65
N THR A 35 -5.98 36.80 16.36
CA THR A 35 -7.11 37.74 16.26
C THR A 35 -7.16 38.44 14.91
N ARG A 36 -6.01 38.73 14.27
CA ARG A 36 -5.96 39.20 12.86
C ARG A 36 -6.61 38.19 11.92
N LEU A 37 -6.24 36.90 12.02
CA LEU A 37 -6.80 35.83 11.20
C LEU A 37 -8.33 35.77 11.33
N ILE A 38 -8.86 35.70 12.56
CA ILE A 38 -10.32 35.64 12.83
C ILE A 38 -11.04 36.90 12.28
N ARG A 39 -10.44 38.09 12.40
CA ARG A 39 -11.02 39.32 11.82
C ARG A 39 -11.02 39.35 10.29
N THR A 40 -10.02 38.73 9.65
CA THR A 40 -9.95 38.61 8.17
C THR A 40 -10.71 37.41 7.60
N HIS A 41 -11.05 36.42 8.42
CA HIS A 41 -11.69 35.17 7.98
C HIS A 41 -13.13 35.38 7.51
N ASN A 42 -13.55 34.65 6.48
CA ASN A 42 -14.91 34.73 5.95
C ASN A 42 -15.90 33.96 6.83
N THR A 43 -16.93 34.63 7.36
CA THR A 43 -17.85 34.07 8.36
C THR A 43 -18.78 32.98 7.82
N THR A 44 -18.83 32.72 6.51
CA THR A 44 -19.54 31.56 5.94
C THR A 44 -18.72 30.27 5.96
N ASP A 45 -17.40 30.38 6.12
CA ASP A 45 -16.47 29.29 5.85
C ASP A 45 -15.95 28.71 7.18
N PRO A 46 -15.74 27.39 7.31
CA PRO A 46 -15.24 26.81 8.55
C PRO A 46 -13.81 27.29 8.84
N LEU A 47 -13.58 27.78 10.07
CA LEU A 47 -12.25 28.15 10.57
C LEU A 47 -11.70 27.04 11.48
N PHE A 48 -10.56 26.46 11.09
CA PHE A 48 -9.73 25.66 11.98
C PHE A 48 -8.47 26.45 12.35
N LEU A 49 -8.26 26.70 13.63
CA LEU A 49 -7.15 27.50 14.16
C LEU A 49 -6.49 26.75 15.32
N VAL A 50 -5.16 26.62 15.26
CA VAL A 50 -4.33 26.10 16.35
C VAL A 50 -3.43 27.24 16.82
N LEU A 51 -3.44 27.52 18.11
CA LEU A 51 -2.66 28.60 18.75
C LEU A 51 -1.77 28.01 19.84
N THR A 52 -0.50 27.78 19.51
CA THR A 52 0.52 27.26 20.44
C THR A 52 1.36 28.42 20.98
N HIS A 53 1.22 28.74 22.26
CA HIS A 53 2.07 29.73 22.94
C HIS A 53 3.40 29.12 23.36
N LEU A 54 4.45 29.96 23.39
CA LEU A 54 5.73 29.58 23.99
C LEU A 54 5.62 29.54 25.52
N ALA A 55 4.93 30.52 26.12
CA ALA A 55 4.60 30.48 27.53
C ALA A 55 3.70 29.26 27.85
N PRO A 56 3.91 28.53 28.97
CA PRO A 56 4.85 28.81 30.06
C PRO A 56 6.20 28.06 29.98
N HIS A 57 6.64 27.63 28.79
CA HIS A 57 7.96 27.02 28.60
C HIS A 57 9.08 28.04 28.84
N THR A 58 10.27 27.59 29.26
CA THR A 58 11.43 28.47 29.45
C THR A 58 11.97 29.01 28.13
N GLY A 59 12.53 30.22 28.17
CA GLY A 59 13.35 30.80 27.11
C GLY A 59 14.75 30.18 27.00
N ASN A 60 15.73 30.99 26.59
CA ASN A 60 17.13 30.57 26.44
C ASN A 60 17.75 30.14 27.79
N GLU A 61 18.78 29.28 27.77
CA GLU A 61 19.43 28.78 28.99
C GLU A 61 20.01 29.90 29.89
N ASP A 62 20.38 31.05 29.33
CA ASP A 62 20.92 32.21 30.06
C ASP A 62 19.87 33.22 30.53
N ASP A 63 18.66 33.17 29.97
CA ASP A 63 17.49 33.95 30.40
C ASP A 63 16.20 33.12 30.24
N PRO A 64 15.97 32.13 31.13
CA PRO A 64 14.95 31.12 30.93
C PRO A 64 13.54 31.58 31.30
N MET A 65 13.35 32.70 31.99
CA MET A 65 12.05 33.12 32.53
C MET A 65 11.73 34.57 32.17
N GLN A 66 10.90 34.75 31.15
CA GLN A 66 10.63 36.04 30.52
C GLN A 66 9.13 36.33 30.50
N ALA A 67 8.74 37.52 30.98
CA ALA A 67 7.40 38.10 30.81
C ALA A 67 7.49 39.64 30.82
N PRO A 68 6.48 40.38 30.32
CA PRO A 68 6.45 41.83 30.39
C PRO A 68 6.52 42.36 31.84
N GLU A 69 7.34 43.40 32.09
CA GLU A 69 7.58 43.93 33.44
C GLU A 69 6.30 44.45 34.13
N ASP A 70 5.38 45.04 33.35
CA ASP A 70 4.06 45.50 33.80
C ASP A 70 3.16 44.34 34.25
N GLU A 71 3.35 43.16 33.67
CA GLU A 71 2.67 41.94 34.07
C GLU A 71 3.29 41.35 35.35
N ILE A 72 4.62 41.27 35.41
CA ILE A 72 5.36 40.79 36.59
C ILE A 72 5.02 41.64 37.83
N ALA A 73 4.82 42.95 37.67
CA ALA A 73 4.43 43.86 38.74
C ALA A 73 3.09 43.51 39.43
N LYS A 74 2.15 42.85 38.72
CA LYS A 74 0.85 42.42 39.29
C LYS A 74 1.01 41.33 40.35
N PHE A 75 2.06 40.52 40.25
CA PHE A 75 2.28 39.33 41.07
C PHE A 75 3.26 39.56 42.23
N THR A 76 3.44 40.81 42.67
CA THR A 76 4.34 41.20 43.78
C THR A 76 4.08 40.51 45.11
N HIS A 77 2.89 39.92 45.32
CA HIS A 77 2.57 39.07 46.47
C HIS A 77 3.27 37.69 46.45
N ILE A 78 3.63 37.18 45.27
CA ILE A 78 4.45 35.98 45.10
C ILE A 78 5.90 36.34 45.45
N LYS A 79 6.47 35.69 46.46
CA LYS A 79 7.80 36.00 46.99
C LYS A 79 8.91 35.52 46.06
N ASP A 80 8.81 34.31 45.52
CA ASP A 80 9.77 33.78 44.54
C ASP A 80 9.71 34.61 43.24
N PRO A 81 10.81 35.27 42.81
CA PRO A 81 10.85 35.99 41.55
C PRO A 81 10.57 35.09 40.33
N LYS A 82 10.96 33.81 40.39
CA LYS A 82 10.81 32.86 39.30
C LYS A 82 9.34 32.50 39.08
N ARG A 83 8.65 32.11 40.16
CA ARG A 83 7.20 31.89 40.18
C ARG A 83 6.40 33.16 39.88
N ARG A 84 6.87 34.33 40.31
CA ARG A 84 6.26 35.63 39.94
C ARG A 84 6.26 35.83 38.42
N THR A 85 7.38 35.57 37.75
CA THR A 85 7.45 35.62 36.29
C THR A 85 6.58 34.55 35.64
N LEU A 86 6.56 33.32 36.16
CA LEU A 86 5.64 32.27 35.68
C LEU A 86 4.16 32.69 35.75
N ALA A 87 3.73 33.31 36.84
CA ALA A 87 2.36 33.82 36.98
C ALA A 87 2.05 34.90 35.93
N ALA A 88 2.99 35.79 35.64
CA ALA A 88 2.88 36.77 34.56
C ALA A 88 2.83 36.12 33.16
N MET A 89 3.62 35.07 32.91
CA MET A 89 3.56 34.28 31.67
C MET A 89 2.17 33.67 31.45
N ILE A 90 1.59 33.06 32.49
CA ILE A 90 0.25 32.45 32.46
C ILE A 90 -0.85 33.52 32.32
N SER A 91 -0.72 34.66 33.00
CA SER A 91 -1.65 35.80 32.90
C SER A 91 -1.78 36.32 31.45
N ARG A 92 -0.68 36.38 30.69
CA ARG A 92 -0.72 36.74 29.26
C ARG A 92 -1.39 35.68 28.38
N ILE A 93 -1.41 34.40 28.79
CA ILE A 93 -2.18 33.35 28.11
C ILE A 93 -3.69 33.54 28.38
N ASP A 94 -4.10 33.89 29.60
CA ASP A 94 -5.51 34.20 29.90
C ASP A 94 -6.02 35.41 29.08
N VAL A 95 -5.24 36.49 29.04
CA VAL A 95 -5.49 37.66 28.17
C VAL A 95 -5.58 37.25 26.69
N SER A 96 -4.73 36.32 26.23
CA SER A 96 -4.77 35.78 24.86
C SER A 96 -6.09 35.07 24.56
N VAL A 97 -6.50 34.13 25.43
CA VAL A 97 -7.76 33.38 25.29
C VAL A 97 -8.96 34.35 25.29
N GLY A 98 -8.93 35.38 26.13
CA GLY A 98 -9.96 36.42 26.17
C GLY A 98 -10.06 37.23 24.87
N LEU A 99 -8.92 37.68 24.32
CA LEU A 99 -8.89 38.42 23.06
C LEU A 99 -9.34 37.55 21.87
N VAL A 100 -9.03 36.26 21.86
CA VAL A 100 -9.55 35.30 20.86
C VAL A 100 -11.06 35.11 21.00
N TYR A 101 -11.56 34.86 22.22
CA TYR A 101 -12.99 34.70 22.51
C TYR A 101 -13.79 35.93 22.09
N ASP A 102 -13.32 37.13 22.46
CA ASP A 102 -13.98 38.39 22.11
C ASP A 102 -13.92 38.69 20.63
N THR A 103 -12.84 38.33 19.94
CA THR A 103 -12.78 38.47 18.48
C THR A 103 -13.76 37.52 17.77
N LEU A 104 -13.95 36.29 18.26
CA LEU A 104 -14.99 35.37 17.75
C LEU A 104 -16.40 35.91 18.01
N ARG A 105 -16.61 36.57 19.15
CA ARG A 105 -17.87 37.24 19.52
C ARG A 105 -18.16 38.45 18.62
N GLU A 106 -17.18 39.34 18.41
CA GLU A 106 -17.24 40.47 17.47
C GLU A 106 -17.63 40.02 16.05
N ARG A 107 -17.06 38.91 15.60
CA ARG A 107 -17.30 38.33 14.26
C ARG A 107 -18.56 37.46 14.16
N LYS A 108 -19.32 37.29 15.25
CA LYS A 108 -20.50 36.39 15.33
C LYS A 108 -20.21 34.93 14.97
N MET A 109 -18.98 34.47 15.22
CA MET A 109 -18.54 33.09 14.98
C MET A 109 -18.64 32.22 16.24
N LEU A 110 -18.63 32.86 17.42
CA LEU A 110 -18.57 32.22 18.73
C LEU A 110 -19.64 31.12 18.94
N ASP A 111 -20.90 31.40 18.59
CA ASP A 111 -22.03 30.48 18.85
C ASP A 111 -21.93 29.15 18.08
N ASN A 112 -21.03 29.06 17.09
CA ASN A 112 -20.73 27.86 16.31
C ASN A 112 -19.22 27.51 16.37
N THR A 113 -18.54 27.86 17.46
CA THR A 113 -17.11 27.55 17.67
C THR A 113 -16.89 26.61 18.85
N ILE A 114 -16.11 25.55 18.64
CA ILE A 114 -15.58 24.71 19.72
C ILE A 114 -14.17 25.21 20.06
N ILE A 115 -13.95 25.64 21.30
CA ILE A 115 -12.63 26.04 21.80
C ILE A 115 -12.06 24.89 22.63
N LEU A 116 -10.85 24.44 22.30
CA LEU A 116 -10.09 23.45 23.06
C LEU A 116 -8.86 24.12 23.67
N PHE A 117 -8.66 23.94 24.98
CA PHE A 117 -7.52 24.47 25.72
C PHE A 117 -6.93 23.37 26.61
N TYR A 118 -5.64 23.10 26.43
CA TYR A 118 -4.89 22.08 27.16
C TYR A 118 -3.38 22.41 27.11
N ALA A 119 -2.61 21.86 28.06
CA ALA A 119 -1.15 21.89 28.03
C ALA A 119 -0.61 20.67 27.26
N ASP A 120 0.55 20.82 26.62
CA ASP A 120 1.24 19.75 25.90
C ASP A 120 1.99 18.78 26.83
N ASN A 121 2.53 19.29 27.95
CA ASN A 121 3.25 18.51 28.95
C ASN A 121 3.04 19.02 30.39
N GLY A 122 3.59 18.30 31.38
CA GLY A 122 3.61 18.70 32.79
C GLY A 122 4.81 19.58 33.12
N ALA A 123 4.68 20.46 34.12
CA ALA A 123 5.66 21.53 34.32
C ALA A 123 7.07 21.00 34.68
N PRO A 124 8.14 21.53 34.08
CA PRO A 124 9.50 21.24 34.49
C PRO A 124 9.79 21.90 35.85
N THR A 125 9.94 21.07 36.88
CA THR A 125 10.09 21.48 38.29
C THR A 125 11.55 21.51 38.74
N VAL A 126 12.41 20.65 38.19
CA VAL A 126 13.85 20.58 38.45
C VAL A 126 14.63 20.38 37.15
N GLY A 127 15.92 20.70 37.14
CA GLY A 127 16.78 20.65 35.95
C GLY A 127 16.88 21.98 35.18
N ILE A 128 17.55 21.95 34.02
CA ILE A 128 17.98 23.16 33.29
C ILE A 128 16.84 24.02 32.74
N HIS A 129 15.68 23.43 32.45
CA HIS A 129 14.48 24.12 31.98
C HIS A 129 13.40 24.25 33.08
N ALA A 130 13.76 24.13 34.36
CA ALA A 130 12.78 24.29 35.43
C ALA A 130 12.13 25.68 35.37
N ASN A 131 10.80 25.78 35.28
CA ASN A 131 10.08 27.05 35.10
C ASN A 131 9.45 27.61 36.39
N GLY A 132 9.63 26.91 37.52
CA GLY A 132 8.98 27.28 38.79
C GLY A 132 7.53 26.81 38.91
N GLY A 133 7.05 25.99 37.96
CA GLY A 133 5.75 25.33 38.06
C GLY A 133 5.67 24.35 39.23
N SER A 134 4.47 23.82 39.46
CA SER A 134 4.21 22.84 40.51
C SER A 134 3.44 21.67 39.93
N ASN A 135 3.96 20.46 40.13
CA ASN A 135 3.23 19.21 39.93
C ASN A 135 2.80 18.63 41.29
N TYR A 136 2.87 19.44 42.36
CA TYR A 136 2.58 19.03 43.72
C TYR A 136 1.08 19.24 44.03
N PRO A 137 0.39 18.23 44.60
CA PRO A 137 -1.04 18.34 44.88
C PRO A 137 -1.34 19.31 46.03
N LEU A 138 -2.41 20.09 45.90
CA LEU A 138 -2.80 21.09 46.91
C LEU A 138 -3.06 20.43 48.28
N ARG A 139 -2.38 20.92 49.32
CA ARG A 139 -2.59 20.47 50.71
C ARG A 139 -3.88 21.07 51.29
N GLY A 140 -4.63 20.31 52.09
CA GLY A 140 -5.82 20.83 52.80
C GLY A 140 -6.61 19.75 53.53
N ASP A 141 -6.46 19.67 54.86
CA ASP A 141 -6.94 18.55 55.69
C ASP A 141 -8.46 18.53 56.00
N GLN A 142 -9.28 19.36 55.34
CA GLN A 142 -10.70 19.56 55.70
C GLN A 142 -11.69 19.59 54.52
N TRP A 143 -11.47 18.84 53.44
CA TRP A 143 -12.41 18.79 52.30
C TRP A 143 -12.88 17.38 51.98
N THR A 144 -14.12 17.07 52.38
CA THR A 144 -14.77 15.77 52.15
C THR A 144 -14.73 15.33 50.69
N ALA A 145 -14.59 14.02 50.48
CA ALA A 145 -14.45 13.44 49.14
C ALA A 145 -15.65 13.75 48.25
N LEU A 146 -15.38 14.32 47.06
CA LEU A 146 -16.35 14.31 45.98
C LEU A 146 -16.29 12.93 45.33
N ARG A 147 -17.36 12.13 45.48
CA ARG A 147 -17.65 11.09 44.48
C ARG A 147 -18.10 11.83 43.23
N SER A 148 -17.27 11.86 42.19
CA SER A 148 -17.64 12.51 40.93
C SER A 148 -18.91 11.85 40.37
N GLY A 149 -19.91 12.67 40.00
CA GLY A 149 -21.23 12.21 39.57
C GLY A 149 -21.27 11.58 38.17
N ILE A 150 -20.17 10.99 37.70
CA ILE A 150 -20.02 10.40 36.37
C ILE A 150 -20.47 8.93 36.46
N THR A 151 -21.79 8.72 36.51
CA THR A 151 -22.42 7.41 36.66
C THR A 151 -22.42 6.54 35.39
N ASN A 152 -21.70 6.95 34.35
CA ASN A 152 -21.73 6.30 33.04
C ASN A 152 -20.31 6.12 32.47
N LEU A 153 -19.66 5.00 32.84
CA LEU A 153 -18.25 4.71 32.54
C LEU A 153 -18.03 4.02 31.18
N GLU A 154 -19.09 3.64 30.46
CA GLU A 154 -19.00 2.88 29.21
C GLU A 154 -18.53 3.72 27.99
N SER A 155 -18.46 5.05 28.11
CA SER A 155 -18.18 5.96 26.99
C SER A 155 -16.83 6.71 27.05
N ILE A 156 -15.98 6.42 28.05
CA ILE A 156 -14.70 7.13 28.24
C ILE A 156 -13.54 6.33 27.62
N ARG A 157 -12.59 7.04 26.99
CA ARG A 157 -11.37 6.47 26.39
C ARG A 157 -10.50 5.83 27.47
N SER A 158 -10.72 4.54 27.70
CA SER A 158 -10.25 3.82 28.89
C SER A 158 -8.85 3.22 28.77
N ILE A 159 -8.11 3.51 27.70
CA ILE A 159 -6.74 3.06 27.45
C ILE A 159 -5.92 4.23 26.90
N VAL A 160 -4.78 4.52 27.53
CA VAL A 160 -3.83 5.58 27.13
C VAL A 160 -2.39 5.09 27.36
N MET A 161 -1.63 4.92 26.28
CA MET A 161 -0.17 4.78 26.35
C MET A 161 0.45 6.17 26.44
N ASN A 162 1.11 6.51 27.55
CA ASN A 162 1.67 7.85 27.75
C ASN A 162 3.01 8.01 27.02
N ASN A 163 3.96 7.11 27.30
CA ASN A 163 5.23 7.02 26.58
C ASN A 163 5.93 5.67 26.84
N LEU A 164 6.85 5.32 25.95
CA LEU A 164 7.83 4.25 26.11
C LEU A 164 9.14 4.70 25.48
N GLU A 165 10.21 4.76 26.27
CA GLU A 165 11.52 5.24 25.84
C GLU A 165 12.60 4.24 26.24
N ASP A 166 13.21 3.60 25.24
CA ASP A 166 14.22 2.56 25.45
C ASP A 166 15.60 3.12 25.82
N THR A 167 15.90 4.38 25.49
CA THR A 167 17.18 5.05 25.81
C THR A 167 17.30 5.35 27.31
N CYS A 168 16.16 5.64 27.94
CA CYS A 168 16.02 5.87 29.39
C CYS A 168 15.26 4.72 30.09
N HIS A 169 15.06 3.60 29.39
CA HIS A 169 14.44 2.36 29.88
C HIS A 169 13.04 2.51 30.55
N PHE A 170 12.30 3.60 30.31
CA PHE A 170 11.03 3.87 31.01
C PHE A 170 9.77 3.59 30.18
N SER A 171 8.65 3.40 30.86
CA SER A 171 7.32 3.18 30.28
C SER A 171 6.21 3.63 31.23
N SER A 172 5.16 4.28 30.69
CA SER A 172 3.96 4.70 31.42
C SER A 172 2.70 4.42 30.63
N TYR A 173 1.72 3.78 31.27
CA TYR A 173 0.50 3.27 30.64
C TYR A 173 -0.70 3.39 31.60
N VAL A 174 -1.86 3.82 31.09
CA VAL A 174 -3.12 3.91 31.85
C VAL A 174 -4.19 3.04 31.19
N LYS A 175 -4.88 2.20 31.98
CA LYS A 175 -5.98 1.34 31.54
C LYS A 175 -7.05 1.16 32.61
N HIS A 176 -8.32 1.44 32.27
CA HIS A 176 -9.50 1.34 33.15
C HIS A 176 -9.29 1.95 34.55
N GLY A 177 -8.69 3.14 34.63
CA GLY A 177 -8.39 3.83 35.88
C GLY A 177 -7.09 3.42 36.56
N TRP A 178 -6.42 2.36 36.11
CA TRP A 178 -5.12 1.93 36.65
C TRP A 178 -3.97 2.54 35.87
N LYS A 179 -2.94 3.05 36.56
CA LYS A 179 -1.68 3.51 35.97
C LYS A 179 -0.56 2.55 36.31
N TYR A 180 0.15 2.10 35.28
CA TYR A 180 1.40 1.34 35.36
C TYR A 180 2.58 2.26 35.01
N VAL A 181 3.67 2.16 35.77
CA VAL A 181 4.95 2.83 35.53
C VAL A 181 6.10 1.85 35.77
N ASN A 182 7.11 1.84 34.91
CA ASN A 182 8.30 1.00 35.08
C ASN A 182 9.51 1.63 34.37
N GLY A 183 10.66 1.71 35.05
CA GLY A 183 11.84 2.48 34.63
C GLY A 183 11.68 4.00 34.80
N THR A 184 12.77 4.76 34.64
CA THR A 184 12.78 6.23 34.77
C THR A 184 13.97 6.88 34.05
N CYS A 185 13.81 8.15 33.68
CA CYS A 185 14.87 9.01 33.16
C CYS A 185 15.79 9.58 34.27
N ALA A 186 17.04 9.86 33.89
CA ALA A 186 17.99 10.65 34.68
C ALA A 186 18.17 10.17 36.14
N ASP A 187 18.25 8.86 36.36
CA ASP A 187 18.50 8.22 37.66
C ASP A 187 17.40 8.49 38.71
N GLY A 188 16.15 8.64 38.28
CA GLY A 188 15.00 8.82 39.18
C GLY A 188 14.84 10.23 39.77
N LYS A 189 15.62 11.20 39.29
CA LYS A 189 15.56 12.61 39.76
C LYS A 189 14.21 13.30 39.53
N TYR A 190 13.31 12.68 38.77
CA TYR A 190 11.98 13.20 38.44
C TYR A 190 10.82 12.40 39.08
N ASP A 191 11.10 11.36 39.87
CA ASP A 191 10.11 10.34 40.29
C ASP A 191 9.29 10.69 41.54
N SER A 192 9.24 11.97 41.92
CA SER A 192 8.62 12.42 43.18
C SER A 192 7.65 13.57 42.95
N TRP A 193 6.85 13.90 43.98
CA TRP A 193 5.98 15.07 43.98
C TRP A 193 6.83 16.35 44.03
N LEU A 194 7.22 16.83 42.85
CA LEU A 194 8.13 17.96 42.69
C LEU A 194 7.37 19.30 42.57
N GLY A 195 8.02 20.36 43.05
CA GLY A 195 7.45 21.72 43.07
C GLY A 195 6.47 21.96 44.22
N ASP A 196 6.71 21.37 45.40
CA ASP A 196 5.97 21.71 46.62
C ASP A 196 6.07 23.21 46.92
N MET A 197 4.93 23.88 47.09
CA MET A 197 4.87 25.31 47.39
C MET A 197 5.16 25.63 48.87
N VAL A 198 5.11 24.64 49.76
CA VAL A 198 5.19 24.87 51.21
C VAL A 198 6.53 24.36 51.75
N GLN A 199 7.58 25.13 51.48
CA GLN A 199 8.84 25.06 52.25
C GLN A 199 8.70 25.85 53.57
N PRO A 200 9.36 25.44 54.67
CA PRO A 200 9.26 26.10 55.98
C PRO A 200 9.62 27.60 55.97
N ASP A 201 10.36 28.03 54.96
CA ASP A 201 10.93 29.36 54.75
C ASP A 201 10.02 30.26 53.86
N HIS A 202 9.09 29.65 53.13
CA HIS A 202 8.36 30.27 52.01
C HIS A 202 6.83 30.17 52.15
N ASP A 203 6.26 30.94 53.08
CA ASP A 203 4.83 31.28 53.05
C ASP A 203 4.51 32.07 51.76
N GLU A 204 4.11 31.39 50.69
CA GLU A 204 3.52 32.06 49.52
C GLU A 204 2.06 32.43 49.79
N VAL A 205 1.75 33.72 49.67
CA VAL A 205 0.40 34.24 49.90
C VAL A 205 -0.48 33.88 48.71
N GLN A 206 -1.26 32.80 48.84
CA GLN A 206 -2.34 32.49 47.90
C GLN A 206 -3.41 33.59 47.97
N LEU A 207 -4.02 33.90 46.82
CA LEU A 207 -5.20 34.75 46.77
C LEU A 207 -6.36 34.09 47.53
N SER A 208 -7.12 34.89 48.29
CA SER A 208 -8.38 34.41 48.88
C SER A 208 -9.37 34.04 47.76
N ASP A 209 -10.30 33.12 48.02
CA ASP A 209 -11.34 32.78 47.02
C ASP A 209 -12.21 34.00 46.66
N GLU A 210 -12.35 34.96 47.59
CA GLU A 210 -13.03 36.24 47.33
C GLU A 210 -12.24 37.12 46.34
N ASP A 211 -10.92 37.23 46.50
CA ASP A 211 -10.08 38.04 45.62
C ASP A 211 -9.82 37.37 44.28
N TYR A 212 -9.75 36.04 44.25
CA TYR A 212 -9.78 35.24 43.02
C TYR A 212 -11.08 35.47 42.25
N TYR A 213 -12.25 35.41 42.91
CA TYR A 213 -13.53 35.65 42.24
C TYR A 213 -13.70 37.10 41.76
N LYS A 214 -13.22 38.09 42.53
CA LYS A 214 -13.13 39.50 42.08
C LYS A 214 -12.31 39.64 40.79
N GLN A 215 -11.17 38.94 40.69
CA GLN A 215 -10.34 38.94 39.47
C GLN A 215 -11.03 38.21 38.32
N LEU A 216 -11.62 37.04 38.56
CA LEU A 216 -12.37 36.28 37.56
C LEU A 216 -13.52 37.08 36.93
N THR A 217 -14.15 37.99 37.69
CA THR A 217 -15.33 38.76 37.27
C THR A 217 -15.09 40.27 37.09
N VAL A 218 -13.84 40.72 37.05
CA VAL A 218 -13.51 42.13 36.79
C VAL A 218 -14.02 42.56 35.40
N PRO A 219 -14.61 43.76 35.23
CA PRO A 219 -15.05 44.22 33.92
C PRO A 219 -13.93 44.20 32.88
N GLY A 220 -14.12 43.42 31.80
CA GLY A 220 -13.11 43.15 30.77
C GLY A 220 -12.49 41.74 30.83
N SER A 221 -12.77 40.95 31.87
CA SER A 221 -12.36 39.53 31.92
C SER A 221 -13.29 38.61 31.11
N ILE A 222 -12.78 37.42 30.77
CA ILE A 222 -13.58 36.36 30.15
C ILE A 222 -14.71 35.93 31.08
N GLY A 223 -14.45 35.78 32.38
CA GLY A 223 -15.45 35.37 33.37
C GLY A 223 -16.62 36.37 33.52
N ALA A 224 -16.35 37.67 33.38
CA ALA A 224 -17.39 38.70 33.30
C ALA A 224 -18.22 38.59 32.02
N THR A 225 -17.57 38.37 30.86
CA THR A 225 -18.25 38.13 29.57
C THR A 225 -19.11 36.85 29.58
N LEU A 226 -18.61 35.77 30.19
CA LEU A 226 -19.29 34.49 30.38
C LEU A 226 -20.38 34.54 31.47
N LYS A 227 -20.41 35.58 32.30
CA LYS A 227 -21.33 35.76 33.44
C LYS A 227 -21.23 34.63 34.48
N VAL A 228 -20.01 34.13 34.73
CA VAL A 228 -19.77 33.04 35.69
C VAL A 228 -20.18 33.49 37.08
N SER A 229 -21.09 32.77 37.75
CA SER A 229 -21.48 33.08 39.13
C SER A 229 -20.43 32.59 40.13
N ARG A 230 -20.43 33.16 41.34
CA ARG A 230 -19.52 32.73 42.43
C ARG A 230 -19.69 31.25 42.75
N GLU A 231 -20.93 30.81 42.91
CA GLU A 231 -21.29 29.41 43.15
C GLU A 231 -20.82 28.49 42.02
N GLN A 232 -20.93 28.92 40.76
CA GLN A 232 -20.41 28.15 39.60
C GLN A 232 -18.89 28.07 39.62
N ALA A 233 -18.19 29.18 39.89
CA ALA A 233 -16.72 29.21 39.95
C ALA A 233 -16.17 28.36 41.10
N GLU A 234 -16.74 28.51 42.30
CA GLU A 234 -16.38 27.73 43.49
C GLU A 234 -16.67 26.24 43.28
N LYS A 235 -17.84 25.89 42.71
CA LYS A 235 -18.18 24.50 42.36
C LYS A 235 -17.20 23.91 41.35
N LEU A 236 -16.98 24.57 40.21
CA LEU A 236 -16.11 24.05 39.14
C LEU A 236 -14.66 23.92 39.63
N ARG A 237 -14.17 24.87 40.44
CA ARG A 237 -12.86 24.78 41.09
C ARG A 237 -12.79 23.61 42.09
N HIS A 238 -13.85 23.35 42.85
CA HIS A 238 -13.92 22.21 43.78
C HIS A 238 -14.03 20.86 43.07
N GLU A 239 -14.70 20.80 41.91
CA GLU A 239 -14.81 19.60 41.06
C GLU A 239 -13.53 19.32 40.26
N ALA A 240 -12.79 20.36 39.84
CA ALA A 240 -11.51 20.23 39.12
C ALA A 240 -10.29 20.03 40.04
N THR A 241 -10.41 20.28 41.35
CA THR A 241 -9.30 20.10 42.30
C THR A 241 -9.08 18.62 42.61
N LEU A 242 -7.93 18.06 42.18
CA LEU A 242 -7.50 16.72 42.57
C LEU A 242 -7.28 16.65 44.09
N LYS A 243 -7.98 15.72 44.75
CA LYS A 243 -7.84 15.41 46.17
C LYS A 243 -7.05 14.12 46.33
N CYS A 244 -5.86 14.18 46.93
CA CYS A 244 -5.12 12.97 47.29
C CYS A 244 -5.75 12.26 48.48
N SER A 245 -5.61 10.94 48.52
CA SER A 245 -5.82 10.19 49.76
C SER A 245 -4.79 10.61 50.83
N PRO A 246 -5.18 10.66 52.13
CA PRO A 246 -4.25 10.93 53.22
C PRO A 246 -3.12 9.90 53.24
N HIS A 247 -1.89 10.34 53.54
CA HIS A 247 -0.76 9.42 53.58
C HIS A 247 -0.89 8.47 54.78
N SER A 248 -0.94 7.18 54.49
CA SER A 248 -0.95 6.10 55.49
C SER A 248 0.48 5.62 55.77
N PRO A 249 0.82 5.27 57.03
CA PRO A 249 2.02 4.49 57.33
C PRO A 249 2.08 3.12 56.62
N GLU A 250 0.97 2.66 56.04
CA GLU A 250 0.85 1.44 55.23
C GLU A 250 0.99 1.69 53.70
N ASP A 251 1.23 2.92 53.27
CA ASP A 251 1.46 3.22 51.85
C ASP A 251 2.79 2.64 51.36
N ILE A 252 2.74 1.84 50.29
CA ILE A 252 3.93 1.21 49.72
C ILE A 252 4.58 2.20 48.75
N PRO A 253 5.82 2.67 48.97
CA PRO A 253 6.47 3.60 48.06
C PRO A 253 6.79 2.94 46.71
N CYS A 254 6.64 3.71 45.64
CA CYS A 254 7.13 3.33 44.31
C CYS A 254 8.66 3.53 44.20
N ASN A 255 9.34 2.61 43.51
CA ASN A 255 10.72 2.80 43.07
C ASN A 255 10.88 2.12 41.69
N PRO A 256 10.69 2.87 40.58
CA PRO A 256 10.60 2.29 39.25
C PRO A 256 11.95 1.84 38.69
N LEU A 257 13.07 2.16 39.35
CA LEU A 257 14.40 1.59 39.07
C LEU A 257 14.55 0.16 39.58
N VAL A 258 13.75 -0.24 40.58
CA VAL A 258 13.85 -1.55 41.25
C VAL A 258 12.73 -2.49 40.82
N ALA A 259 11.49 -1.99 40.73
CA ALA A 259 10.33 -2.78 40.35
C ALA A 259 9.23 -1.91 39.69
N PRO A 260 8.40 -2.49 38.81
CA PRO A 260 7.21 -1.81 38.30
C PRO A 260 6.28 -1.32 39.42
N CYS A 261 5.64 -0.19 39.17
CA CYS A 261 4.63 0.42 40.04
C CYS A 261 3.25 0.39 39.39
N LEU A 262 2.21 0.26 40.23
CA LEU A 262 0.82 0.18 39.83
C LEU A 262 -0.07 0.96 40.80
N PHE A 263 -0.85 1.90 40.29
CA PHE A 263 -1.71 2.80 41.06
C PHE A 263 -3.15 2.73 40.55
N ASN A 264 -4.12 2.87 41.45
CA ASN A 264 -5.54 3.01 41.10
C ASN A 264 -5.92 4.50 41.15
N LEU A 265 -6.02 5.18 40.00
CA LEU A 265 -6.26 6.62 39.93
C LEU A 265 -7.63 7.05 40.46
N HIS A 266 -8.55 6.11 40.75
CA HIS A 266 -9.83 6.41 41.40
C HIS A 266 -9.74 6.44 42.93
N GLU A 267 -8.76 5.75 43.54
CA GLU A 267 -8.55 5.65 44.99
C GLU A 267 -7.31 6.43 45.44
N ASP A 268 -6.33 6.54 44.54
CA ASP A 268 -5.05 7.21 44.71
C ASP A 268 -4.71 7.99 43.40
N PRO A 269 -5.42 9.10 43.12
CA PRO A 269 -5.12 9.98 41.97
C PRO A 269 -3.77 10.70 42.09
N CYS A 270 -3.01 10.45 43.15
CA CYS A 270 -1.72 11.07 43.43
C CYS A 270 -0.55 10.06 43.47
N GLU A 271 -0.79 8.79 43.14
CA GLU A 271 0.25 7.77 42.91
C GLU A 271 1.16 7.50 44.13
N ARG A 272 0.59 7.59 45.35
CA ARG A 272 1.27 7.42 46.64
C ARG A 272 1.44 5.97 47.09
N ASN A 273 0.52 5.07 46.75
CA ASN A 273 0.48 3.71 47.27
C ASN A 273 0.62 2.70 46.11
N ASN A 274 1.82 2.14 45.96
CA ASN A 274 2.13 1.16 44.92
C ASN A 274 1.43 -0.18 45.22
N GLN A 275 0.33 -0.44 44.53
CA GLN A 275 -0.47 -1.66 44.67
C GLN A 275 0.03 -2.83 43.79
N ALA A 276 1.21 -2.72 43.15
CA ALA A 276 1.77 -3.77 42.27
C ALA A 276 1.84 -5.15 42.93
N ALA A 277 2.24 -5.22 44.20
CA ALA A 277 2.28 -6.47 44.97
C ALA A 277 0.89 -7.00 45.38
N LYS A 278 -0.14 -6.14 45.41
CA LYS A 278 -1.53 -6.50 45.74
C LYS A 278 -2.29 -7.02 44.51
N HIS A 279 -1.93 -6.57 43.30
CA HIS A 279 -2.58 -6.95 42.04
C HIS A 279 -1.59 -7.50 41.00
N PRO A 280 -0.85 -8.59 41.29
CA PRO A 280 0.19 -9.11 40.41
C PRO A 280 -0.32 -9.60 39.03
N ILE A 281 -1.57 -10.09 38.96
CA ILE A 281 -2.18 -10.49 37.68
C ILE A 281 -2.42 -9.26 36.79
N LEU A 282 -2.99 -8.19 37.35
CA LEU A 282 -3.21 -6.93 36.62
C LEU A 282 -1.89 -6.30 36.21
N LEU A 283 -0.88 -6.31 37.10
CA LEU A 283 0.47 -5.86 36.78
C LEU A 283 1.02 -6.61 35.56
N ALA A 284 0.95 -7.94 35.56
CA ALA A 284 1.42 -8.77 34.45
C ALA A 284 0.64 -8.50 33.14
N THR A 285 -0.67 -8.25 33.21
CA THR A 285 -1.47 -7.84 32.04
C THR A 285 -0.98 -6.50 31.47
N LEU A 286 -0.78 -5.49 32.31
CA LEU A 286 -0.30 -4.17 31.87
C LEU A 286 1.15 -4.23 31.37
N GLN A 287 2.01 -5.07 31.95
CA GLN A 287 3.36 -5.35 31.44
C GLN A 287 3.33 -6.00 30.06
N ALA A 288 2.43 -6.96 29.82
CA ALA A 288 2.27 -7.62 28.52
C ALA A 288 1.76 -6.65 27.45
N GLU A 289 0.83 -5.77 27.79
CA GLU A 289 0.33 -4.72 26.89
C GLU A 289 1.39 -3.66 26.59
N VAL A 290 2.20 -3.25 27.57
CA VAL A 290 3.36 -2.38 27.37
C VAL A 290 4.45 -3.03 26.51
N LEU A 291 4.69 -4.34 26.66
CA LEU A 291 5.58 -5.10 25.77
C LEU A 291 5.03 -5.16 24.33
N TYR A 292 3.72 -5.35 24.16
CA TYR A 292 3.05 -5.30 22.87
C TYR A 292 3.21 -3.92 22.18
N TYR A 293 3.15 -2.81 22.94
CA TYR A 293 3.48 -1.49 22.41
C TYR A 293 4.97 -1.36 22.06
N ARG A 294 5.90 -1.82 22.91
CA ARG A 294 7.35 -1.82 22.66
C ARG A 294 7.75 -2.59 21.39
N LEU A 295 7.09 -3.71 21.12
CA LEU A 295 7.33 -4.51 19.90
C LEU A 295 6.84 -3.83 18.61
N ARG A 296 6.09 -2.72 18.71
CA ARG A 296 5.54 -1.95 17.58
C ARG A 296 6.02 -0.50 17.52
N SER A 297 6.74 -0.01 18.53
CA SER A 297 7.26 1.35 18.54
C SER A 297 8.39 1.52 17.50
N ALA A 298 8.24 2.50 16.61
CA ALA A 298 9.32 2.90 15.72
C ALA A 298 10.52 3.37 16.53
N LYS A 299 11.74 2.98 16.11
CA LYS A 299 12.97 3.38 16.80
C LYS A 299 13.13 4.92 16.83
N PRO A 300 13.61 5.52 17.93
CA PRO A 300 13.93 6.94 17.98
C PRO A 300 14.82 7.35 16.81
N ARG A 301 14.42 8.42 16.10
CA ARG A 301 15.15 8.92 14.91
C ARG A 301 16.23 9.95 15.26
N ASN A 302 16.32 10.33 16.53
CA ASN A 302 17.19 11.36 17.08
C ASN A 302 18.65 11.11 16.66
N GLN A 303 19.23 12.06 15.92
CA GLN A 303 20.64 12.04 15.55
C GLN A 303 21.47 12.84 16.57
N PRO A 304 22.79 12.61 16.65
CA PRO A 304 23.70 13.53 17.33
C PRO A 304 23.58 14.95 16.78
N ALA A 305 23.81 15.96 17.63
CA ALA A 305 23.81 17.35 17.20
C ALA A 305 24.91 17.61 16.15
N ASP A 306 24.56 18.24 15.04
CA ASP A 306 25.47 18.54 13.93
C ASP A 306 26.00 19.98 14.06
N SER A 307 27.31 20.16 14.14
CA SER A 307 27.93 21.49 14.24
C SER A 307 27.77 22.35 12.99
N ARG A 308 27.33 21.78 11.86
CA ARG A 308 26.93 22.51 10.64
C ARG A 308 25.58 23.22 10.79
N SER A 309 24.81 22.95 11.86
CA SER A 309 23.54 23.61 12.15
C SER A 309 23.68 24.97 12.85
N ASP A 310 24.90 25.36 13.26
CA ASP A 310 25.15 26.59 14.01
C ASP A 310 24.64 27.84 13.26
N PRO A 311 23.60 28.56 13.76
CA PRO A 311 23.11 29.82 13.20
C PRO A 311 24.17 30.89 12.92
N ALA A 312 25.36 30.86 13.54
CA ALA A 312 26.47 31.75 13.15
C ALA A 312 26.88 31.59 11.67
N GLN A 313 26.64 30.42 11.05
CA GLN A 313 26.85 30.14 9.63
C GLN A 313 25.69 30.63 8.73
N PHE A 314 24.59 31.09 9.34
CA PHE A 314 23.32 31.46 8.70
C PHE A 314 22.82 32.84 9.19
N ASN A 315 23.74 33.81 9.28
CA ASN A 315 23.45 35.20 9.69
C ASN A 315 22.74 35.32 11.06
N TYR A 316 23.06 34.42 12.00
CA TYR A 316 22.39 34.28 13.29
C TYR A 316 20.88 34.05 13.18
N THR A 317 20.46 33.24 12.20
CA THR A 317 19.06 32.79 12.04
C THR A 317 18.99 31.27 12.00
N TRP A 318 17.97 30.69 12.64
CA TRP A 318 17.69 29.26 12.53
C TRP A 318 16.98 29.01 11.19
N THR A 319 17.49 28.05 10.42
CA THR A 319 17.10 27.83 9.03
C THR A 319 17.23 26.35 8.63
N TRP A 320 16.80 26.02 7.41
CA TRP A 320 17.04 24.73 6.74
C TRP A 320 18.53 24.60 6.36
N TRP A 321 19.37 24.50 7.38
CA TRP A 321 20.83 24.64 7.30
C TRP A 321 21.51 23.61 6.37
N LEU A 322 20.95 22.41 6.23
CA LEU A 322 21.40 21.43 5.24
C LEU A 322 21.21 21.96 3.82
N ASP A 323 19.97 22.30 3.46
CA ASP A 323 19.58 22.74 2.13
C ASP A 323 20.30 24.06 1.73
N GLU A 324 20.54 24.96 2.69
CA GLU A 324 21.37 26.14 2.48
C GLU A 324 22.85 25.79 2.22
N LEU A 325 23.43 24.83 2.95
CA LEU A 325 24.82 24.41 2.73
C LEU A 325 25.01 23.60 1.44
N GLU A 326 23.99 22.87 1.00
CA GLU A 326 24.00 22.22 -0.32
C GLU A 326 23.82 23.27 -1.43
N GLY A 327 22.84 24.17 -1.31
CA GLY A 327 22.62 25.27 -2.27
C GLY A 327 23.81 26.23 -2.43
N ARG A 328 24.57 26.50 -1.36
CA ARG A 328 25.79 27.34 -1.46
C ARG A 328 26.90 26.71 -2.32
N LYS A 329 26.98 25.37 -2.42
CA LYS A 329 27.94 24.70 -3.30
C LYS A 329 27.57 24.88 -4.78
N THR A 330 26.29 24.77 -5.10
CA THR A 330 25.81 24.78 -6.49
C THR A 330 26.02 26.13 -7.15
N ALA A 331 25.82 27.23 -6.42
CA ALA A 331 26.11 28.57 -6.89
C ALA A 331 27.60 28.78 -7.23
N ALA A 332 28.51 28.18 -6.46
CA ALA A 332 29.95 28.23 -6.73
C ALA A 332 30.32 27.41 -7.99
N ASP A 333 29.78 26.20 -8.13
CA ASP A 333 30.00 25.34 -9.30
C ASP A 333 29.51 26.03 -10.60
N ILE A 334 28.35 26.70 -10.57
CA ILE A 334 27.78 27.45 -11.70
C ILE A 334 28.65 28.66 -12.07
N ALA A 335 29.16 29.42 -11.08
CA ALA A 335 30.00 30.58 -11.34
C ALA A 335 31.32 30.23 -12.04
N VAL A 336 31.91 29.07 -11.73
CA VAL A 336 33.10 28.54 -12.41
C VAL A 336 32.77 28.14 -13.86
N ALA A 337 31.60 27.55 -14.10
CA ALA A 337 31.17 27.13 -15.43
C ALA A 337 31.01 28.31 -16.41
N SER A 338 30.39 29.41 -15.98
CA SER A 338 30.20 30.60 -16.83
C SER A 338 31.54 31.20 -17.30
N LEU A 339 32.55 31.27 -16.43
CA LEU A 339 33.85 31.84 -16.76
C LEU A 339 34.61 31.00 -17.81
N VAL A 340 34.38 29.68 -17.82
CA VAL A 340 34.94 28.76 -18.83
C VAL A 340 34.24 28.93 -20.18
N ALA A 341 32.92 29.14 -20.18
CA ALA A 341 32.13 29.30 -21.41
C ALA A 341 32.55 30.52 -22.24
N GLU A 342 32.78 31.69 -21.60
CA GLU A 342 33.22 32.91 -22.30
C GLU A 342 34.57 32.73 -23.01
N LEU A 343 35.53 32.05 -22.35
CA LEU A 343 36.85 31.74 -22.92
C LEU A 343 36.78 30.85 -24.15
N VAL A 344 35.86 29.87 -24.17
CA VAL A 344 35.64 28.99 -25.34
C VAL A 344 35.12 29.78 -26.54
N VAL A 345 34.16 30.69 -26.34
CA VAL A 345 33.57 31.51 -27.41
C VAL A 345 34.63 32.42 -28.07
N VAL A 346 35.50 33.06 -27.28
CA VAL A 346 36.59 33.91 -27.80
C VAL A 346 37.58 33.11 -28.64
N LEU A 347 37.99 31.92 -28.18
CA LEU A 347 38.86 31.02 -28.95
C LEU A 347 38.21 30.58 -30.27
N PHE A 348 36.90 30.35 -30.27
CA PHE A 348 36.17 29.92 -31.47
C PHE A 348 36.18 30.98 -32.59
N ALA A 349 35.95 32.24 -32.23
CA ALA A 349 35.96 33.36 -33.18
C ALA A 349 37.32 33.52 -33.86
N VAL A 350 38.42 33.38 -33.12
CA VAL A 350 39.80 33.45 -33.65
C VAL A 350 40.06 32.30 -34.63
N CYS A 351 39.66 31.07 -34.28
CA CYS A 351 39.81 29.90 -35.14
C CYS A 351 39.00 30.01 -36.44
N LEU A 352 37.80 30.62 -36.41
CA LEU A 352 36.97 30.83 -37.59
C LEU A 352 37.59 31.86 -38.56
N ALA A 353 38.12 32.96 -38.04
CA ALA A 353 38.79 33.98 -38.85
C ALA A 353 40.01 33.40 -39.61
N VAL A 354 40.84 32.60 -38.94
CA VAL A 354 42.00 31.94 -39.55
C VAL A 354 41.60 30.96 -40.66
N LYS A 355 40.52 30.18 -40.46
CA LYS A 355 39.96 29.28 -41.50
C LYS A 355 39.48 30.05 -42.73
N LEU A 356 38.83 31.21 -42.55
CA LEU A 356 38.33 32.04 -43.66
C LEU A 356 39.47 32.62 -44.50
N CYS A 357 40.52 33.16 -43.88
CA CYS A 357 41.70 33.65 -44.61
C CYS A 357 42.39 32.54 -45.44
N TRP A 358 42.47 31.32 -44.89
CA TRP A 358 43.00 30.15 -45.61
C TRP A 358 42.15 29.75 -46.81
N LEU A 359 40.81 29.75 -46.67
CA LEU A 359 39.89 29.43 -47.77
C LEU A 359 40.00 30.46 -48.90
N THR A 360 40.13 31.76 -48.59
CA THR A 360 40.35 32.79 -49.62
C THR A 360 41.68 32.63 -50.35
N LEU A 361 42.75 32.17 -49.68
CA LEU A 361 44.02 31.88 -50.37
C LEU A 361 43.89 30.70 -51.35
N LEU A 362 43.20 29.62 -50.93
CA LEU A 362 43.06 28.41 -51.73
C LEU A 362 42.24 28.65 -53.02
N VAL A 363 41.21 29.50 -52.96
CA VAL A 363 40.38 29.85 -54.13
C VAL A 363 41.14 30.66 -55.18
N ILE A 364 42.21 31.38 -54.81
CA ILE A 364 43.01 32.22 -55.72
C ILE A 364 44.04 31.38 -56.52
N ILE A 365 44.37 30.16 -56.08
CA ILE A 365 45.54 29.40 -56.56
C ILE A 365 45.18 28.23 -57.51
N SER A 366 43.91 27.79 -57.57
CA SER A 366 43.52 26.64 -58.41
C SER A 366 43.05 27.04 -59.81
N ASP A 367 43.69 26.49 -60.84
CA ASP A 367 43.21 26.55 -62.23
C ASP A 367 42.01 25.59 -62.46
N LYS A 368 41.41 25.65 -63.66
CA LYS A 368 40.11 25.06 -64.00
C LYS A 368 40.15 23.60 -64.49
N ASP A 369 38.95 23.07 -64.72
CA ASP A 369 38.63 21.87 -65.51
C ASP A 369 38.94 20.47 -64.94
N THR A 370 39.14 20.31 -63.63
CA THR A 370 39.12 18.97 -62.98
C THR A 370 38.28 18.86 -61.69
N ILE A 371 37.52 19.88 -61.29
CA ILE A 371 36.87 19.92 -59.97
C ILE A 371 35.34 20.21 -60.03
N LEU A 372 34.59 19.39 -60.79
CA LEU A 372 33.11 19.40 -60.76
C LEU A 372 32.45 18.05 -60.44
N SER A 373 33.19 16.94 -60.43
CA SER A 373 32.69 15.61 -60.03
C SER A 373 32.95 15.24 -58.55
N ARG A 374 33.51 16.16 -57.75
CA ARG A 374 33.86 15.93 -56.33
C ARG A 374 33.15 16.85 -55.32
N TRP A 375 32.42 17.88 -55.76
CA TRP A 375 31.81 18.85 -54.84
C TRP A 375 30.51 18.38 -54.18
N SER A 376 29.75 17.48 -54.83
CA SER A 376 28.51 16.91 -54.29
C SER A 376 28.71 16.12 -52.98
N HIS A 377 29.91 15.58 -52.74
CA HIS A 377 30.24 14.86 -51.50
C HIS A 377 30.91 15.70 -50.41
N TRP A 378 31.33 16.93 -50.69
CA TRP A 378 32.04 17.77 -49.71
C TRP A 378 31.10 18.66 -48.89
N ALA A 379 30.06 19.22 -49.52
CA ALA A 379 29.13 20.13 -48.84
C ALA A 379 28.27 19.43 -47.76
N LEU A 380 27.84 18.19 -48.01
CA LEU A 380 26.89 17.48 -47.14
C LEU A 380 27.46 17.13 -45.77
N ASN A 381 28.77 16.85 -45.69
CA ASN A 381 29.43 16.42 -44.45
C ASN A 381 29.85 17.59 -43.53
N ARG A 382 29.58 18.85 -43.92
CA ARG A 382 30.12 20.03 -43.23
C ARG A 382 29.08 20.94 -42.58
N ALA A 383 27.79 20.67 -42.82
CA ALA A 383 26.69 21.23 -42.04
C ALA A 383 26.52 20.54 -40.68
N THR A 384 26.90 19.27 -40.56
CA THR A 384 26.89 18.48 -39.31
C THR A 384 27.95 18.94 -38.30
N ASP A 385 29.19 19.20 -38.75
CA ASP A 385 30.30 19.60 -37.87
C ASP A 385 29.97 20.85 -37.04
N LEU A 386 29.33 21.85 -37.67
CA LEU A 386 29.09 23.18 -37.09
C LEU A 386 27.97 23.22 -36.02
N VAL A 387 27.11 22.20 -35.95
CA VAL A 387 26.06 22.12 -34.92
C VAL A 387 26.59 21.49 -33.63
N THR A 388 27.56 20.59 -33.73
CA THR A 388 28.11 19.84 -32.58
C THR A 388 28.87 20.74 -31.60
N GLU A 389 29.61 21.74 -32.07
CA GLU A 389 30.43 22.62 -31.20
C GLU A 389 29.64 23.70 -30.46
N TYR A 390 28.38 24.01 -30.84
CA TYR A 390 27.56 25.01 -30.13
C TYR A 390 26.75 24.42 -28.96
N VAL A 391 26.53 23.09 -28.94
CA VAL A 391 25.75 22.40 -27.89
C VAL A 391 26.62 22.06 -26.66
N ALA A 392 27.94 21.87 -26.85
CA ALA A 392 28.85 21.46 -25.79
C ALA A 392 29.03 22.50 -24.65
N THR A 393 28.81 23.79 -24.92
CA THR A 393 29.10 24.89 -23.98
C THR A 393 27.89 25.30 -23.12
N ALA A 394 26.69 24.81 -23.43
CA ALA A 394 25.45 25.22 -22.75
C ALA A 394 24.99 24.24 -21.62
N ALA A 395 25.64 23.08 -21.50
CA ALA A 395 25.20 21.98 -20.64
C ALA A 395 25.90 21.89 -19.27
N ILE A 396 26.52 22.98 -18.80
CA ILE A 396 27.16 23.07 -17.47
C ILE A 396 26.47 24.19 -16.68
N GLY A 397 25.27 23.93 -16.16
CA GLY A 397 24.40 25.01 -15.63
C GLY A 397 23.26 24.65 -14.69
N SER A 398 23.05 23.38 -14.28
CA SER A 398 22.11 23.00 -13.22
C SER A 398 22.29 21.52 -12.80
N GLY A 399 21.81 21.15 -11.61
CA GLY A 399 21.93 19.78 -11.02
C GLY A 399 23.32 19.48 -10.45
N VAL A 400 23.74 20.01 -9.29
CA VAL A 400 23.16 19.82 -7.94
C VAL A 400 23.05 18.34 -7.54
N ARG A 401 23.74 17.94 -6.46
CA ARG A 401 23.71 16.60 -5.86
C ARG A 401 23.09 16.67 -4.47
N GLY A 402 22.10 15.81 -4.19
CA GLY A 402 21.84 15.36 -2.81
C GLY A 402 22.86 14.26 -2.44
N VAL A 403 23.37 14.27 -1.21
CA VAL A 403 24.52 13.43 -0.81
C VAL A 403 24.13 12.34 0.19
N ALA A 404 24.38 11.08 -0.17
CA ALA A 404 24.53 9.99 0.79
C ALA A 404 26.00 9.89 1.24
N HIS A 405 26.25 9.88 2.55
CA HIS A 405 27.60 9.80 3.12
C HIS A 405 28.16 8.36 3.11
N GLN A 406 29.44 8.21 2.75
CA GLN A 406 30.40 7.49 3.61
C GLN A 406 31.83 8.05 3.47
N GLN A 407 32.65 7.73 4.45
CA GLN A 407 33.93 8.34 4.85
C GLN A 407 34.99 8.59 3.77
N PRO A 408 35.86 9.58 4.00
CA PRO A 408 37.30 9.43 3.85
C PRO A 408 38.01 9.41 5.22
N ALA A 409 39.18 8.78 5.30
CA ALA A 409 40.03 8.74 6.49
C ALA A 409 41.31 9.57 6.29
N ASN A 410 41.85 10.09 7.40
CA ASN A 410 43.23 10.57 7.62
C ASN A 410 43.88 11.49 6.57
N GLN A 411 44.34 12.65 7.03
CA GLN A 411 45.79 12.86 7.10
C GLN A 411 46.22 13.74 8.29
N THR A 412 47.43 13.47 8.78
CA THR A 412 48.01 14.03 10.01
C THR A 412 49.29 14.82 9.74
N VAL A 413 49.41 16.01 10.34
CA VAL A 413 50.68 16.63 10.77
C VAL A 413 50.37 17.33 12.10
N GLN A 414 50.78 16.90 13.30
CA GLN A 414 52.09 16.57 13.90
C GLN A 414 52.95 17.76 14.38
N SER A 415 53.68 17.49 15.49
CA SER A 415 54.64 18.31 16.26
C SER A 415 54.04 19.19 17.37
N ALA A 416 54.59 19.27 18.61
CA ALA A 416 55.56 18.41 19.34
C ALA A 416 55.34 18.68 20.86
N ALA A 417 55.18 17.69 21.76
CA ALA A 417 56.15 16.76 22.38
C ALA A 417 56.65 17.21 23.79
N ASN A 418 56.92 16.23 24.67
CA ASN A 418 57.50 16.30 26.04
C ASN A 418 56.61 17.00 27.11
N HIS A 419 56.45 16.52 28.36
CA HIS A 419 57.31 15.67 29.21
C HIS A 419 56.53 14.66 30.10
N SER A 420 57.26 13.68 30.66
CA SER A 420 56.90 12.77 31.76
C SER A 420 58.09 12.69 32.75
N PRO A 421 58.14 11.83 33.82
CA PRO A 421 57.10 11.18 34.63
C PRO A 421 57.37 11.15 36.18
N VAL A 422 56.33 11.03 37.02
CA VAL A 422 56.40 10.66 38.47
C VAL A 422 55.12 9.83 38.78
N ARG A 423 55.14 8.50 39.03
CA ARG A 423 55.43 7.75 40.29
C ARG A 423 54.40 8.02 41.42
N ILE A 424 53.91 7.06 42.24
CA ILE A 424 54.17 5.59 42.35
C ILE A 424 53.03 4.86 43.12
N ALA A 425 52.71 3.61 42.71
CA ALA A 425 52.09 2.48 43.48
C ALA A 425 50.73 2.70 44.24
N ASP A 426 50.02 1.69 44.76
CA ASP A 426 50.30 0.23 44.88
C ASP A 426 49.01 -0.65 44.98
N ARG A 427 49.18 -1.98 44.84
CA ARG A 427 48.31 -3.13 45.26
C ARG A 427 46.99 -3.47 44.53
N ALA A 428 47.03 -4.64 43.86
CA ALA A 428 45.98 -5.68 43.95
C ALA A 428 46.28 -6.62 45.17
N PRO A 429 45.40 -7.58 45.56
CA PRO A 429 45.12 -8.84 44.82
C PRO A 429 43.59 -9.16 44.72
N SER A 430 43.03 -10.02 43.86
CA SER A 430 43.41 -11.24 43.11
C SER A 430 43.42 -12.57 43.90
N SER A 431 42.38 -13.41 43.73
CA SER A 431 42.39 -14.82 44.19
C SER A 431 41.37 -15.71 43.44
N ASP A 432 41.80 -16.27 42.31
CA ASP A 432 41.25 -17.50 41.69
C ASP A 432 41.96 -18.75 42.29
N PRO A 433 41.74 -19.99 41.80
CA PRO A 433 40.53 -20.82 41.84
C PRO A 433 40.84 -22.17 42.58
N PRO A 434 39.97 -23.21 42.64
CA PRO A 434 39.58 -24.13 41.53
C PRO A 434 38.06 -24.44 41.52
N GLY A 435 37.44 -25.28 40.66
CA GLY A 435 37.89 -26.12 39.54
C GLY A 435 37.25 -27.54 39.58
N VAL A 436 37.01 -28.16 38.41
CA VAL A 436 36.48 -29.55 38.18
C VAL A 436 34.99 -29.73 38.60
N PHE A 437 34.04 -30.12 37.73
CA PHE A 437 33.94 -31.41 37.01
C PHE A 437 33.13 -31.38 35.68
N GLN A 438 33.49 -32.35 34.82
CA GLN A 438 32.90 -32.94 33.58
C GLN A 438 31.50 -32.49 33.07
N CYS A 439 31.24 -32.34 31.76
CA CYS A 439 31.26 -33.33 30.66
C CYS A 439 30.22 -34.46 30.87
N GLU A 440 29.46 -34.98 29.91
CA GLU A 440 29.60 -35.22 28.44
C GLU A 440 28.21 -35.13 27.74
N CYS A 441 27.96 -35.26 26.42
CA CYS A 441 28.67 -35.36 25.12
C CYS A 441 27.63 -34.95 24.03
N GLY A 442 27.90 -34.63 22.75
CA GLY A 442 29.09 -34.52 21.89
C GLY A 442 28.59 -34.22 20.44
N GLY A 443 29.38 -33.90 19.40
CA GLY A 443 30.83 -33.69 19.28
C GLY A 443 31.24 -33.43 17.81
N CYS A 444 32.52 -33.07 17.58
CA CYS A 444 33.19 -32.82 16.27
C CYS A 444 32.67 -31.61 15.44
N GLY A 445 33.48 -30.83 14.70
CA GLY A 445 34.93 -30.89 14.34
C GLY A 445 35.08 -30.80 12.80
N GLN A 446 35.85 -29.90 12.17
CA GLN A 446 37.29 -29.70 12.31
C GLN A 446 37.84 -28.35 11.71
N GLN A 447 38.93 -27.87 12.33
CA GLN A 447 40.20 -27.31 11.79
C GLN A 447 40.28 -26.22 10.68
N ILE A 448 41.30 -25.34 10.85
CA ILE A 448 41.81 -24.34 9.90
C ILE A 448 43.34 -24.51 9.74
N PRO A 449 43.88 -24.49 8.51
CA PRO A 449 45.17 -23.85 8.23
C PRO A 449 45.22 -23.13 6.84
N ARG A 450 46.11 -22.18 6.53
CA ARG A 450 46.94 -21.17 7.25
C ARG A 450 47.66 -20.32 6.17
N GLY A 451 47.97 -19.05 6.44
CA GLY A 451 48.75 -18.16 5.53
C GLY A 451 48.30 -16.70 5.65
N VAL A 452 48.84 -15.81 6.49
CA VAL A 452 50.23 -15.46 6.86
C VAL A 452 51.04 -14.86 5.70
N GLN A 453 51.69 -13.69 5.78
CA GLN A 453 51.45 -12.39 6.48
C GLN A 453 52.55 -11.39 6.01
N LEU A 454 52.63 -10.18 6.62
CA LEU A 454 53.67 -9.13 6.47
C LEU A 454 53.59 -8.33 5.15
N LYS A 455 53.54 -6.99 5.08
CA LYS A 455 53.76 -5.84 6.00
C LYS A 455 55.22 -5.45 6.29
N LEU A 456 55.59 -4.24 5.84
CA LEU A 456 56.68 -3.25 6.12
C LEU A 456 56.68 -2.33 4.85
N THR A 457 56.60 -1.00 4.79
CA THR A 457 57.28 0.14 5.48
C THR A 457 58.77 0.28 5.07
N ASP A 458 59.41 1.44 4.84
CA ASP A 458 59.13 2.87 5.12
C ASP A 458 59.73 3.86 4.05
N ASP A 459 59.32 5.15 4.12
CA ASP A 459 60.07 6.43 3.95
C ASP A 459 60.86 6.93 2.70
N LEU A 460 60.69 8.26 2.47
CA LEU A 460 61.63 9.32 1.96
C LEU A 460 62.23 9.21 0.51
N GLU A 461 62.69 10.27 -0.19
CA GLU A 461 63.20 11.61 0.20
C GLU A 461 63.02 12.73 -0.91
N TYR A 462 63.93 13.73 -0.98
CA TYR A 462 63.82 15.05 -1.63
C TYR A 462 64.33 15.16 -3.11
N GLY A 463 63.72 16.06 -3.88
CA GLY A 463 64.42 17.30 -4.30
C GLY A 463 65.24 17.43 -5.62
N ASN A 464 64.55 17.82 -6.71
CA ASN A 464 64.81 19.05 -7.50
C ASN A 464 65.92 19.15 -8.61
N VAL A 465 65.75 20.19 -9.46
CA VAL A 465 66.66 20.89 -10.43
C VAL A 465 66.99 20.35 -11.86
N PHE A 466 67.03 21.32 -12.81
CA PHE A 466 67.76 21.40 -14.12
C PHE A 466 67.19 20.98 -15.50
N CYS A 467 66.15 21.71 -15.94
CA CYS A 467 66.04 22.43 -17.24
C CYS A 467 66.92 22.06 -18.47
N LYS A 468 66.29 21.65 -19.60
CA LYS A 468 66.50 22.25 -20.95
C LYS A 468 65.42 21.91 -22.01
N ARG A 469 65.38 22.70 -23.09
CA ARG A 469 64.33 22.86 -24.13
C ARG A 469 64.17 21.71 -25.16
N THR A 470 62.92 21.52 -25.64
CA THR A 470 62.46 21.14 -27.02
C THR A 470 62.91 19.79 -27.64
N SER A 471 62.16 19.10 -28.53
CA SER A 471 61.05 19.49 -29.45
C SER A 471 59.94 18.41 -29.63
N GLN A 472 59.13 18.49 -30.71
CA GLN A 472 57.91 17.70 -31.05
C GLN A 472 58.14 16.16 -31.14
N ARG A 473 57.16 15.24 -30.94
CA ARG A 473 55.85 14.99 -31.60
C ARG A 473 55.96 14.73 -33.12
N ALA A 474 55.27 13.77 -33.75
CA ALA A 474 54.32 12.71 -33.31
C ALA A 474 54.28 11.55 -34.35
N ASP A 475 53.59 10.43 -34.04
CA ASP A 475 52.77 9.61 -35.00
C ASP A 475 52.44 8.18 -34.47
N THR A 476 51.41 8.01 -33.62
CA THR A 476 50.82 6.68 -33.32
C THR A 476 49.39 6.74 -32.72
N MET A 477 48.37 7.30 -33.40
CA MET A 477 47.00 7.34 -32.82
C MET A 477 45.79 7.23 -33.78
N GLU A 478 45.97 6.98 -35.09
CA GLU A 478 44.81 6.99 -36.02
C GLU A 478 43.98 5.70 -36.10
N ARG A 479 44.48 4.55 -35.59
CA ARG A 479 43.83 3.24 -35.82
C ARG A 479 42.76 2.81 -34.82
N ILE A 480 42.52 3.57 -33.75
CA ILE A 480 41.55 3.21 -32.70
C ILE A 480 40.20 3.92 -32.88
N VAL A 481 40.19 5.12 -33.48
CA VAL A 481 39.01 6.00 -33.51
C VAL A 481 37.84 5.42 -34.35
N ALA A 482 38.14 4.76 -35.47
CA ALA A 482 37.14 4.34 -36.45
C ALA A 482 36.11 3.29 -35.96
N ILE A 483 36.37 2.62 -34.83
CA ILE A 483 35.47 1.59 -34.28
C ILE A 483 34.42 2.20 -33.32
N VAL A 484 34.72 3.35 -32.70
CA VAL A 484 33.84 3.97 -31.70
C VAL A 484 32.65 4.71 -32.35
N THR A 485 32.88 5.34 -33.51
CA THR A 485 31.94 6.26 -34.17
C THR A 485 30.60 5.64 -34.59
N ILE A 486 30.51 4.31 -34.71
CA ILE A 486 29.27 3.62 -35.13
C ILE A 486 28.30 3.43 -33.95
N VAL A 487 28.79 3.40 -32.71
CA VAL A 487 27.96 3.11 -31.53
C VAL A 487 27.16 4.33 -31.05
N THR A 488 27.63 5.55 -31.33
CA THR A 488 27.11 6.80 -30.75
C THR A 488 25.94 7.45 -31.51
N VAL A 489 25.43 6.82 -32.58
CA VAL A 489 24.38 7.41 -33.46
C VAL A 489 22.96 6.92 -33.10
N LEU A 490 22.82 6.01 -32.14
CA LEU A 490 21.55 5.30 -31.84
C LEU A 490 21.05 5.42 -30.39
N ILE A 491 21.37 6.51 -29.68
CA ILE A 491 20.75 6.84 -28.38
C ILE A 491 20.02 8.19 -28.49
N PRO A 492 18.67 8.20 -28.64
CA PRO A 492 17.87 9.41 -28.65
C PRO A 492 17.91 10.16 -27.30
N TRP A 493 17.54 11.44 -27.32
CA TRP A 493 17.54 12.28 -26.14
C TRP A 493 16.44 11.86 -25.15
N ALA A 494 16.85 11.36 -23.98
CA ALA A 494 15.97 11.24 -22.82
C ALA A 494 15.92 12.58 -22.09
N THR A 495 14.76 13.23 -22.08
CA THR A 495 14.50 14.45 -21.30
C THR A 495 14.62 14.14 -19.80
N LEU A 496 15.50 14.85 -19.09
CA LEU A 496 15.51 14.81 -17.62
C LEU A 496 14.31 15.59 -17.08
N ALA A 497 13.38 14.87 -16.46
CA ALA A 497 12.32 15.47 -15.66
C ALA A 497 12.89 16.08 -14.37
N GLU A 498 12.16 17.03 -13.78
CA GLU A 498 12.45 17.51 -12.43
C GLU A 498 12.39 16.37 -11.39
N PRO A 499 13.09 16.49 -10.25
CA PRO A 499 13.04 15.48 -9.20
C PRO A 499 11.63 15.37 -8.62
N ASN A 500 10.89 14.36 -9.08
CA ASN A 500 9.61 13.98 -8.51
C ASN A 500 9.71 13.83 -6.98
N GLY A 501 8.63 14.15 -6.28
CA GLY A 501 8.38 13.57 -4.95
C GLY A 501 8.37 12.03 -5.02
N PRO A 502 8.33 11.32 -3.87
CA PRO A 502 8.43 9.86 -3.83
C PRO A 502 7.53 9.22 -4.89
N GLU A 503 8.15 8.49 -5.84
CA GLU A 503 7.48 8.07 -7.06
C GLU A 503 6.22 7.27 -6.73
N ARG A 504 5.07 7.72 -7.24
CA ARG A 504 3.80 7.01 -7.09
C ARG A 504 3.92 5.58 -7.61
N PRO A 505 3.53 4.54 -6.85
CA PRO A 505 3.60 3.15 -7.30
C PRO A 505 2.67 2.86 -8.48
N HIS A 506 3.04 1.91 -9.32
CA HIS A 506 2.10 1.21 -10.19
C HIS A 506 1.22 0.29 -9.32
N ILE A 507 -0.05 0.13 -9.68
CA ILE A 507 -1.01 -0.69 -8.92
C ILE A 507 -1.57 -1.75 -9.85
N VAL A 508 -1.46 -3.02 -9.44
CA VAL A 508 -2.09 -4.16 -10.11
C VAL A 508 -3.04 -4.82 -9.12
N PHE A 509 -4.33 -4.80 -9.45
CA PHE A 509 -5.40 -5.34 -8.63
C PHE A 509 -5.97 -6.56 -9.33
N ILE A 510 -5.70 -7.75 -8.81
CA ILE A 510 -6.14 -9.03 -9.38
C ILE A 510 -7.34 -9.53 -8.58
N MET A 511 -8.42 -9.89 -9.26
CA MET A 511 -9.66 -10.37 -8.67
C MET A 511 -10.03 -11.72 -9.27
N ALA A 512 -10.18 -12.72 -8.41
CA ALA A 512 -10.84 -13.98 -8.70
C ALA A 512 -12.37 -13.83 -8.56
N ASP A 513 -13.11 -14.67 -9.29
CA ASP A 513 -14.58 -14.66 -9.34
C ASP A 513 -15.07 -16.01 -8.82
N ASP A 514 -15.74 -16.04 -7.67
CA ASP A 514 -16.18 -17.26 -6.95
C ASP A 514 -15.05 -18.21 -6.46
N MET A 515 -13.91 -17.66 -6.04
CA MET A 515 -12.86 -18.43 -5.34
C MET A 515 -13.16 -18.53 -3.83
N GLY A 516 -13.22 -19.74 -3.29
CA GLY A 516 -13.41 -19.98 -1.85
C GLY A 516 -12.14 -19.83 -1.03
N LEU A 517 -12.30 -19.64 0.29
CA LEU A 517 -11.16 -19.40 1.20
C LEU A 517 -10.14 -20.55 1.19
N TYR A 518 -10.59 -21.79 1.01
CA TYR A 518 -9.79 -23.01 1.13
C TYR A 518 -9.33 -23.58 -0.23
N ASP A 519 -9.48 -22.79 -1.28
CA ASP A 519 -9.02 -23.11 -2.64
C ASP A 519 -7.60 -22.62 -2.94
N VAL A 520 -6.99 -21.92 -1.98
CA VAL A 520 -5.59 -21.45 -2.01
C VAL A 520 -4.75 -22.12 -0.93
N GLY A 521 -3.49 -22.44 -1.26
CA GLY A 521 -2.59 -23.15 -0.36
C GLY A 521 -2.19 -22.36 0.88
N PHE A 522 -2.11 -21.02 0.79
CA PHE A 522 -1.72 -20.19 1.94
C PHE A 522 -2.73 -20.19 3.12
N HIS A 523 -3.99 -20.60 2.92
CA HIS A 523 -4.95 -20.84 4.00
C HIS A 523 -4.93 -22.28 4.57
N GLY A 524 -3.99 -23.12 4.12
CA GLY A 524 -3.72 -24.43 4.71
C GLY A 524 -4.18 -25.64 3.88
N SER A 525 -4.84 -25.43 2.74
CA SER A 525 -5.24 -26.49 1.81
C SER A 525 -4.04 -27.08 1.06
N ASN A 526 -4.08 -28.37 0.73
CA ASN A 526 -3.08 -29.03 -0.12
C ASN A 526 -3.67 -29.69 -1.37
N GLN A 527 -5.00 -29.70 -1.55
CA GLN A 527 -5.64 -30.31 -2.72
C GLN A 527 -5.39 -29.52 -4.01
N ILE A 528 -5.31 -28.18 -3.91
CA ILE A 528 -5.09 -27.29 -5.05
C ILE A 528 -3.79 -26.50 -4.79
N PRO A 529 -2.65 -26.85 -5.42
CA PRO A 529 -1.43 -26.05 -5.35
C PRO A 529 -1.56 -24.73 -6.12
N THR A 530 -1.43 -23.61 -5.41
CA THR A 530 -1.41 -22.23 -5.95
C THR A 530 -0.05 -21.56 -5.71
N PRO A 531 1.05 -22.06 -6.31
CA PRO A 531 2.41 -21.74 -5.87
C PRO A 531 2.93 -20.33 -6.21
N ASN A 532 2.32 -19.59 -7.13
CA ASN A 532 2.65 -18.18 -7.39
C ASN A 532 1.88 -17.25 -6.45
N ILE A 533 0.57 -17.47 -6.28
CA ILE A 533 -0.30 -16.78 -5.32
C ILE A 533 0.22 -16.97 -3.89
N ASP A 534 0.56 -18.20 -3.52
CA ASP A 534 1.09 -18.54 -2.20
C ASP A 534 2.43 -17.84 -1.95
N ALA A 535 3.36 -17.85 -2.91
CA ALA A 535 4.64 -17.14 -2.77
C ALA A 535 4.43 -15.61 -2.62
N LEU A 536 3.47 -15.05 -3.35
CA LEU A 536 3.09 -13.62 -3.24
C LEU A 536 2.47 -13.30 -1.88
N ALA A 537 1.66 -14.21 -1.33
CA ALA A 537 1.09 -14.14 0.01
C ALA A 537 2.17 -14.15 1.11
N TYR A 538 3.11 -15.10 1.03
CA TYR A 538 4.17 -15.26 2.03
C TYR A 538 5.24 -14.17 1.99
N ASP A 539 5.54 -13.57 0.82
CA ASP A 539 6.47 -12.43 0.73
C ASP A 539 5.76 -11.08 0.97
N GLY A 540 4.43 -11.08 1.01
CA GLY A 540 3.56 -9.92 1.23
C GLY A 540 2.94 -9.91 2.63
N ILE A 541 1.64 -9.65 2.68
CA ILE A 541 0.80 -9.69 3.88
C ILE A 541 -0.47 -10.47 3.54
N ILE A 542 -0.74 -11.53 4.31
CA ILE A 542 -2.01 -12.29 4.23
C ILE A 542 -3.10 -11.52 5.00
N LEU A 543 -4.23 -11.23 4.37
CA LEU A 543 -5.35 -10.50 4.97
C LEU A 543 -6.42 -11.48 5.48
N ASN A 544 -6.12 -12.14 6.60
CA ASN A 544 -6.91 -13.25 7.14
C ASN A 544 -8.33 -12.88 7.59
N ARG A 545 -8.65 -11.59 7.66
CA ARG A 545 -9.98 -11.02 7.93
C ARG A 545 -10.37 -9.96 6.89
N HIS A 546 -10.15 -10.29 5.61
CA HIS A 546 -10.72 -9.55 4.48
C HIS A 546 -12.18 -9.96 4.24
N TYR A 547 -13.02 -8.97 3.97
CA TYR A 547 -14.46 -9.12 3.79
C TYR A 547 -14.97 -8.41 2.54
N SER A 548 -15.88 -9.06 1.83
CA SER A 548 -16.61 -8.56 0.68
C SER A 548 -18.13 -8.72 0.90
N ALA A 549 -18.93 -8.24 -0.05
CA ALA A 549 -20.34 -8.62 -0.10
C ALA A 549 -20.49 -10.06 -0.65
N PRO A 550 -21.62 -10.76 -0.44
CA PRO A 550 -21.74 -12.19 -0.74
C PRO A 550 -22.02 -12.52 -2.22
N MET A 551 -21.88 -11.55 -3.14
CA MET A 551 -22.17 -11.63 -4.58
C MET A 551 -21.32 -10.64 -5.40
N CYS A 552 -21.10 -10.95 -6.68
CA CYS A 552 -20.20 -10.22 -7.58
C CYS A 552 -20.50 -8.72 -7.72
N THR A 553 -21.70 -8.34 -8.22
CA THR A 553 -22.06 -6.93 -8.45
C THR A 553 -21.98 -6.08 -7.17
N PRO A 554 -22.55 -6.48 -6.01
CA PRO A 554 -22.39 -5.74 -4.76
C PRO A 554 -20.92 -5.51 -4.37
N SER A 555 -20.07 -6.54 -4.46
CA SER A 555 -18.64 -6.43 -4.12
C SER A 555 -17.88 -5.52 -5.08
N ARG A 556 -18.12 -5.65 -6.39
CA ARG A 556 -17.49 -4.81 -7.42
C ARG A 556 -17.94 -3.35 -7.30
N ALA A 557 -19.19 -3.10 -6.90
CA ALA A 557 -19.68 -1.76 -6.61
C ALA A 557 -18.99 -1.15 -5.38
N ALA A 558 -18.82 -1.95 -4.32
CA ALA A 558 -18.13 -1.51 -3.10
C ALA A 558 -16.63 -1.23 -3.31
N LEU A 559 -15.94 -2.06 -4.10
CA LEU A 559 -14.57 -1.81 -4.54
C LEU A 559 -14.44 -0.49 -5.32
N MET A 560 -15.30 -0.32 -6.33
CA MET A 560 -15.20 0.82 -7.25
C MET A 560 -15.62 2.14 -6.62
N THR A 561 -16.49 2.16 -5.60
CA THR A 561 -16.98 3.41 -4.96
C THR A 561 -16.35 3.70 -3.60
N GLY A 562 -15.82 2.70 -2.90
CA GLY A 562 -15.49 2.82 -1.47
C GLY A 562 -16.72 2.90 -0.55
N ARG A 563 -17.93 2.59 -1.04
CA ARG A 563 -19.20 2.68 -0.30
C ARG A 563 -19.81 1.30 -0.07
N HIS A 564 -20.60 1.11 0.99
CA HIS A 564 -21.34 -0.13 1.18
C HIS A 564 -22.47 -0.27 0.13
N PRO A 565 -22.79 -1.49 -0.37
CA PRO A 565 -23.77 -1.68 -1.46
C PRO A 565 -25.13 -1.02 -1.21
N MET A 566 -25.57 -1.01 0.05
CA MET A 566 -26.83 -0.38 0.50
C MET A 566 -26.86 1.16 0.35
N ASN A 567 -25.71 1.84 0.30
CA ASN A 567 -25.67 3.30 0.12
C ASN A 567 -25.76 3.69 -1.37
N VAL A 568 -25.40 2.79 -2.29
CA VAL A 568 -25.35 3.02 -3.74
C VAL A 568 -26.52 2.38 -4.51
N GLY A 569 -27.37 1.63 -3.81
CA GLY A 569 -28.56 0.95 -4.38
C GLY A 569 -28.25 -0.39 -5.04
N MET A 570 -27.12 -1.01 -4.67
CA MET A 570 -26.56 -2.22 -5.28
C MET A 570 -26.58 -3.43 -4.31
N GLN A 571 -27.39 -3.38 -3.24
CA GLN A 571 -27.44 -4.41 -2.20
C GLN A 571 -28.15 -5.71 -2.61
N HIS A 572 -29.05 -5.66 -3.59
CA HIS A 572 -29.91 -6.81 -3.93
C HIS A 572 -29.41 -7.54 -5.17
N TYR A 573 -29.11 -8.83 -4.98
CA TYR A 573 -28.69 -9.77 -6.02
C TYR A 573 -27.53 -9.24 -6.90
N VAL A 574 -27.59 -9.51 -8.21
CA VAL A 574 -26.62 -9.05 -9.23
C VAL A 574 -27.37 -8.47 -10.44
N ILE A 575 -26.65 -7.84 -11.37
CA ILE A 575 -27.20 -7.40 -12.67
C ILE A 575 -27.12 -8.57 -13.66
N ASP A 576 -28.25 -8.94 -14.27
CA ASP A 576 -28.28 -9.82 -15.44
C ASP A 576 -28.16 -9.01 -16.75
N SER A 577 -27.62 -9.62 -17.81
CA SER A 577 -27.25 -8.95 -19.07
C SER A 577 -28.41 -8.32 -19.85
N ASP A 578 -29.65 -8.72 -19.57
CA ASP A 578 -30.88 -8.18 -20.18
C ASP A 578 -31.61 -7.15 -19.30
N GLU A 579 -31.09 -6.78 -18.13
CA GLU A 579 -31.74 -5.83 -17.24
C GLU A 579 -31.30 -4.35 -17.47
N PRO A 580 -32.23 -3.38 -17.54
CA PRO A 580 -31.91 -1.99 -17.88
C PRO A 580 -31.48 -1.15 -16.65
N TRP A 581 -30.45 -1.58 -15.92
CA TRP A 581 -29.88 -0.83 -14.78
C TRP A 581 -28.36 -1.04 -14.60
N GLY A 582 -27.79 -0.34 -13.62
CA GLY A 582 -26.37 -0.36 -13.31
C GLY A 582 -26.01 0.57 -12.15
N LEU A 583 -24.72 0.58 -11.80
CA LEU A 583 -24.16 1.46 -10.78
C LEU A 583 -24.34 2.93 -11.17
N GLY A 584 -24.84 3.76 -10.26
CA GLY A 584 -25.21 5.15 -10.55
C GLY A 584 -24.12 5.96 -11.24
N LEU A 585 -24.50 6.76 -12.24
CA LEU A 585 -23.59 7.64 -12.99
C LEU A 585 -23.09 8.82 -12.12
N GLU A 586 -23.83 9.10 -11.05
CA GLU A 586 -23.48 9.99 -9.95
C GLU A 586 -22.28 9.52 -9.10
N GLU A 587 -21.96 8.21 -9.11
CA GLU A 587 -20.90 7.63 -8.29
C GLU A 587 -19.52 7.84 -8.94
N LYS A 588 -18.64 8.58 -8.27
CA LYS A 588 -17.24 8.74 -8.69
C LYS A 588 -16.42 7.50 -8.31
N LEU A 589 -15.80 6.87 -9.30
CA LEU A 589 -15.16 5.56 -9.15
C LEU A 589 -13.64 5.62 -8.95
N LEU A 590 -13.09 4.57 -8.34
CA LEU A 590 -11.66 4.30 -8.16
C LEU A 590 -10.81 4.71 -9.39
N PRO A 591 -11.03 4.19 -10.62
CA PRO A 591 -10.23 4.61 -11.79
C PRO A 591 -10.31 6.11 -12.09
N GLN A 592 -11.40 6.82 -11.77
CA GLN A 592 -11.50 8.27 -11.97
C GLN A 592 -10.57 9.03 -11.02
N TYR A 593 -10.51 8.66 -9.73
CA TYR A 593 -9.54 9.24 -8.78
C TYR A 593 -8.09 9.01 -9.22
N PHE A 594 -7.78 7.81 -9.73
CA PHE A 594 -6.43 7.47 -10.21
C PHE A 594 -6.08 8.19 -11.52
N ARG A 595 -7.00 8.28 -12.48
CA ARG A 595 -6.79 9.00 -13.74
C ARG A 595 -6.61 10.51 -13.53
N GLU A 596 -7.37 11.12 -12.62
CA GLU A 596 -7.15 12.52 -12.19
C GLU A 596 -5.77 12.72 -11.55
N ALA A 597 -5.21 11.68 -10.92
CA ALA A 597 -3.85 11.69 -10.37
C ALA A 597 -2.75 11.31 -11.37
N GLY A 598 -3.06 11.21 -12.67
CA GLY A 598 -2.08 10.94 -13.74
C GLY A 598 -1.73 9.47 -13.95
N TYR A 599 -2.58 8.54 -13.50
CA TYR A 599 -2.48 7.12 -13.88
C TYR A 599 -3.13 6.88 -15.24
N ARG A 600 -2.52 6.01 -16.04
CA ARG A 600 -3.22 5.21 -17.04
C ARG A 600 -4.00 4.10 -16.36
N THR A 601 -5.23 3.91 -16.80
CA THR A 601 -6.21 3.09 -16.09
C THR A 601 -6.77 2.01 -17.02
N HIS A 602 -6.58 0.76 -16.65
CA HIS A 602 -6.91 -0.39 -17.49
C HIS A 602 -7.79 -1.38 -16.73
N LEU A 603 -8.88 -1.83 -17.37
CA LEU A 603 -9.68 -2.97 -16.92
C LEU A 603 -9.46 -4.14 -17.88
N VAL A 604 -9.14 -5.31 -17.35
CA VAL A 604 -9.10 -6.57 -18.10
C VAL A 604 -10.09 -7.55 -17.47
N GLY A 605 -10.87 -8.23 -18.30
CA GLY A 605 -11.93 -9.17 -17.89
C GLY A 605 -13.25 -8.48 -17.48
N LYS A 606 -13.88 -8.98 -16.41
CA LYS A 606 -15.28 -8.72 -16.01
C LYS A 606 -15.54 -7.30 -15.52
N TRP A 607 -16.56 -6.65 -16.08
CA TRP A 607 -17.10 -5.38 -15.56
C TRP A 607 -18.21 -5.58 -14.53
N HIS A 608 -19.37 -6.11 -14.95
CA HIS A 608 -20.52 -6.47 -14.11
C HIS A 608 -21.12 -5.34 -13.22
N LEU A 609 -21.02 -4.08 -13.67
CA LEU A 609 -21.64 -2.90 -13.03
C LEU A 609 -22.72 -2.22 -13.90
N GLY A 610 -23.21 -2.95 -14.91
CA GLY A 610 -24.25 -2.54 -15.85
C GLY A 610 -23.67 -2.00 -17.16
N PHE A 611 -24.38 -2.24 -18.26
CA PHE A 611 -23.96 -1.81 -19.60
C PHE A 611 -25.11 -1.45 -20.54
N TYR A 612 -26.36 -1.46 -20.07
CA TYR A 612 -27.57 -1.25 -20.89
C TYR A 612 -27.60 0.07 -21.70
N ALA A 613 -26.81 1.06 -21.28
CA ALA A 613 -26.57 2.31 -21.98
C ALA A 613 -25.06 2.68 -21.90
N GLU A 614 -24.54 3.30 -22.95
CA GLU A 614 -23.12 3.64 -23.15
C GLU A 614 -22.44 4.37 -21.97
N PRO A 615 -23.07 5.29 -21.22
CA PRO A 615 -22.45 5.93 -20.04
C PRO A 615 -22.08 4.97 -18.91
N TYR A 616 -22.61 3.75 -18.88
CA TYR A 616 -22.30 2.74 -17.86
C TYR A 616 -21.06 1.88 -18.21
N LEU A 617 -20.54 1.98 -19.44
CA LEU A 617 -19.39 1.19 -19.89
C LEU A 617 -18.08 1.58 -19.16
N PRO A 618 -17.13 0.65 -18.94
CA PRO A 618 -15.89 0.92 -18.20
C PRO A 618 -15.11 2.15 -18.65
N THR A 619 -15.03 2.35 -19.98
CA THR A 619 -14.30 3.48 -20.60
C THR A 619 -14.94 4.84 -20.32
N ASN A 620 -16.26 4.87 -20.15
CA ASN A 620 -17.00 6.08 -19.74
C ASN A 620 -17.04 6.24 -18.20
N ARG A 621 -16.75 5.17 -17.45
CA ARG A 621 -16.72 5.14 -15.98
C ARG A 621 -15.33 5.29 -15.35
N GLY A 622 -14.32 5.59 -16.15
CA GLY A 622 -13.03 6.11 -15.69
C GLY A 622 -11.80 5.41 -16.25
N PHE A 623 -11.95 4.19 -16.77
CA PHE A 623 -10.84 3.47 -17.40
C PHE A 623 -10.47 4.10 -18.75
N ASP A 624 -9.18 4.15 -19.08
CA ASP A 624 -8.68 4.55 -20.40
C ASP A 624 -8.81 3.40 -21.41
N THR A 625 -8.71 2.14 -20.96
CA THR A 625 -8.96 0.96 -21.79
C THR A 625 -9.72 -0.16 -21.07
N HIS A 626 -10.53 -0.91 -21.81
CA HIS A 626 -11.14 -2.18 -21.38
C HIS A 626 -10.84 -3.31 -22.39
N ILE A 627 -10.45 -4.49 -21.90
CA ILE A 627 -10.35 -5.72 -22.70
C ILE A 627 -11.05 -6.84 -21.92
N GLY A 628 -12.26 -7.22 -22.29
CA GLY A 628 -13.04 -8.19 -21.52
C GLY A 628 -14.54 -8.11 -21.78
N TYR A 629 -15.34 -8.49 -20.78
CA TYR A 629 -16.80 -8.66 -20.91
C TYR A 629 -17.58 -7.78 -19.93
N LEU A 630 -18.84 -7.54 -20.26
CA LEU A 630 -19.71 -6.56 -19.61
C LEU A 630 -20.67 -7.20 -18.60
N GLY A 631 -21.16 -8.42 -18.90
CA GLY A 631 -22.16 -9.17 -18.14
C GLY A 631 -21.65 -9.94 -16.90
N PRO A 632 -22.46 -10.88 -16.38
CA PRO A 632 -22.15 -11.64 -15.15
C PRO A 632 -21.10 -12.74 -15.37
N TYR A 633 -21.18 -13.46 -16.49
CA TYR A 633 -20.28 -14.56 -16.87
C TYR A 633 -20.31 -14.73 -18.39
N ILE A 634 -19.35 -15.49 -18.92
CA ILE A 634 -19.27 -15.93 -20.32
C ILE A 634 -18.68 -17.34 -20.38
N ASP A 635 -18.92 -18.06 -21.47
CA ASP A 635 -18.19 -19.27 -21.82
C ASP A 635 -16.67 -19.00 -21.98
N TYR A 636 -15.80 -19.90 -21.49
CA TYR A 636 -14.34 -19.65 -21.46
C TYR A 636 -13.67 -19.69 -22.84
N TRP A 637 -14.32 -20.21 -23.88
CA TRP A 637 -13.70 -20.43 -25.20
C TRP A 637 -14.37 -19.63 -26.31
N SER A 638 -15.71 -19.57 -26.27
CA SER A 638 -16.55 -18.89 -27.26
C SER A 638 -17.00 -17.50 -26.81
N TYR A 639 -16.84 -17.15 -25.54
CA TYR A 639 -17.26 -15.88 -24.94
C TYR A 639 -18.75 -15.56 -25.11
N ILE A 640 -19.58 -16.60 -25.27
CA ILE A 640 -21.03 -16.50 -25.34
C ILE A 640 -21.59 -16.45 -23.91
N SER A 641 -22.54 -15.55 -23.69
CA SER A 641 -23.33 -15.38 -22.47
C SER A 641 -24.80 -15.69 -22.78
N LYS A 642 -25.42 -16.53 -21.96
CA LYS A 642 -26.81 -16.98 -22.04
C LYS A 642 -27.46 -16.76 -20.68
N MET A 643 -28.58 -16.04 -20.63
CA MET A 643 -29.18 -15.58 -19.37
C MET A 643 -30.19 -16.58 -18.79
N ASN A 644 -30.27 -16.63 -17.46
CA ASN A 644 -31.19 -17.48 -16.70
C ASN A 644 -32.68 -17.18 -16.96
N SER A 645 -33.00 -16.02 -17.54
CA SER A 645 -34.32 -15.69 -18.12
C SER A 645 -34.72 -16.60 -19.31
N ALA A 646 -33.78 -17.41 -19.82
CA ALA A 646 -33.92 -18.42 -20.86
C ALA A 646 -34.36 -17.91 -22.26
N THR A 647 -34.51 -16.60 -22.45
CA THR A 647 -34.89 -16.01 -23.75
C THR A 647 -33.71 -15.58 -24.62
N PHE A 648 -32.55 -15.27 -24.05
CA PHE A 648 -31.47 -14.56 -24.77
C PHE A 648 -30.08 -15.16 -24.56
N GLU A 649 -29.34 -15.23 -25.67
CA GLU A 649 -27.96 -15.70 -25.80
C GLU A 649 -27.23 -14.79 -26.79
N GLY A 650 -25.93 -14.53 -26.55
CA GLY A 650 -25.11 -13.70 -27.43
C GLY A 650 -23.66 -13.61 -26.98
N TYR A 651 -22.80 -13.18 -27.89
CA TYR A 651 -21.38 -12.93 -27.65
C TYR A 651 -21.16 -11.70 -26.76
N ASP A 652 -20.27 -11.78 -25.76
CA ASP A 652 -19.84 -10.63 -24.96
C ASP A 652 -18.32 -10.64 -24.77
N LEU A 653 -17.59 -10.18 -25.78
CA LEU A 653 -16.18 -9.81 -25.62
C LEU A 653 -15.87 -8.51 -26.35
N ARG A 654 -15.23 -7.58 -25.62
CA ARG A 654 -14.99 -6.20 -26.03
C ARG A 654 -13.52 -5.83 -25.98
N GLN A 655 -13.12 -4.96 -26.90
CA GLN A 655 -11.93 -4.13 -26.81
C GLN A 655 -12.38 -2.66 -26.89
N ASN A 656 -12.39 -2.00 -25.74
CA ASN A 656 -13.04 -0.71 -25.51
C ASN A 656 -14.52 -0.78 -25.94
N LEU A 657 -14.93 -0.01 -26.96
CA LEU A 657 -16.30 -0.04 -27.51
C LEU A 657 -16.48 -1.07 -28.63
N ALA A 658 -15.39 -1.59 -29.21
CA ALA A 658 -15.47 -2.58 -30.29
C ALA A 658 -15.80 -3.97 -29.75
N VAL A 659 -16.51 -4.77 -30.54
CA VAL A 659 -16.62 -6.22 -30.33
C VAL A 659 -15.32 -6.85 -30.83
N ASN A 660 -14.69 -7.72 -30.04
CA ASN A 660 -13.41 -8.33 -30.41
C ASN A 660 -13.57 -9.84 -30.63
N TYR A 661 -13.63 -10.26 -31.90
CA TYR A 661 -13.80 -11.68 -32.28
C TYR A 661 -12.48 -12.46 -32.43
N GLU A 662 -11.33 -11.78 -32.52
CA GLU A 662 -10.03 -12.41 -32.80
C GLU A 662 -9.64 -13.56 -31.83
N PRO A 663 -9.88 -13.49 -30.50
CA PRO A 663 -9.47 -14.56 -29.59
C PRO A 663 -10.42 -15.78 -29.57
N ASN A 664 -11.49 -15.82 -30.37
CA ASN A 664 -12.49 -16.90 -30.32
C ASN A 664 -11.88 -18.30 -30.49
N GLY A 665 -12.04 -19.17 -29.49
CA GLY A 665 -11.38 -20.47 -29.35
C GLY A 665 -10.16 -20.46 -28.41
N THR A 666 -9.78 -19.32 -27.83
CA THR A 666 -8.73 -19.19 -26.82
C THR A 666 -9.32 -19.25 -25.41
N TYR A 667 -8.63 -19.88 -24.47
CA TYR A 667 -9.10 -19.94 -23.08
C TYR A 667 -9.09 -18.54 -22.42
N ALA A 668 -10.22 -18.11 -21.86
CA ALA A 668 -10.44 -16.75 -21.36
C ALA A 668 -9.37 -16.28 -20.36
N THR A 669 -8.99 -17.14 -19.41
CA THR A 669 -7.94 -16.83 -18.42
C THR A 669 -6.58 -16.59 -19.07
N ASP A 670 -6.24 -17.33 -20.13
CA ASP A 670 -5.00 -17.13 -20.87
C ASP A 670 -5.05 -15.83 -21.69
N TYR A 671 -6.18 -15.55 -22.35
CA TYR A 671 -6.37 -14.32 -23.11
C TYR A 671 -6.31 -13.06 -22.22
N PHE A 672 -6.97 -13.07 -21.06
CA PHE A 672 -6.89 -11.98 -20.07
C PHE A 672 -5.49 -11.86 -19.46
N THR A 673 -4.75 -12.97 -19.32
CA THR A 673 -3.35 -12.93 -18.87
C THR A 673 -2.46 -12.23 -19.90
N GLU A 674 -2.49 -12.64 -21.16
CA GLU A 674 -1.61 -12.03 -22.18
C GLU A 674 -2.01 -10.58 -22.44
N ALA A 675 -3.31 -10.23 -22.40
CA ALA A 675 -3.75 -8.83 -22.47
C ALA A 675 -3.21 -7.98 -21.30
N ALA A 676 -3.24 -8.48 -20.06
CA ALA A 676 -2.67 -7.81 -18.90
C ALA A 676 -1.14 -7.68 -19.00
N VAL A 677 -0.47 -8.73 -19.48
CA VAL A 677 0.98 -8.77 -19.68
C VAL A 677 1.42 -7.84 -20.82
N ASP A 678 0.68 -7.73 -21.92
CA ASP A 678 0.96 -6.79 -23.01
C ASP A 678 0.72 -5.33 -22.62
N ILE A 679 -0.28 -5.05 -21.78
CA ILE A 679 -0.42 -3.73 -21.14
C ILE A 679 0.84 -3.42 -20.33
N ILE A 680 1.36 -4.35 -19.52
CA ILE A 680 2.61 -4.15 -18.76
C ILE A 680 3.82 -3.96 -19.69
N ARG A 681 4.01 -4.81 -20.71
CA ARG A 681 5.14 -4.72 -21.68
C ARG A 681 5.11 -3.42 -22.49
N SER A 682 3.93 -2.90 -22.81
CA SER A 682 3.76 -1.67 -23.60
C SER A 682 3.70 -0.39 -22.76
N HIS A 683 3.46 -0.48 -21.44
CA HIS A 683 3.39 0.67 -20.56
C HIS A 683 4.70 1.47 -20.54
N ASN A 684 4.60 2.80 -20.57
CA ASN A 684 5.78 3.66 -20.46
C ASN A 684 6.25 3.74 -19.01
N ARG A 685 7.27 2.93 -18.68
CA ARG A 685 8.02 2.91 -17.42
C ARG A 685 8.54 4.27 -16.92
N THR A 686 8.63 5.30 -17.77
CA THR A 686 9.10 6.64 -17.42
C THR A 686 8.06 7.72 -17.75
N GLY A 687 7.34 8.18 -16.73
CA GLY A 687 6.49 9.37 -16.79
C GLY A 687 5.03 9.14 -16.40
N GLU A 688 4.46 7.98 -16.76
CA GLU A 688 3.06 7.64 -16.46
C GLU A 688 2.99 6.47 -15.48
N ARG A 689 2.00 6.46 -14.58
CA ARG A 689 1.71 5.29 -13.72
C ARG A 689 0.58 4.46 -14.29
N MET A 690 0.48 3.24 -13.80
CA MET A 690 -0.48 2.25 -14.28
C MET A 690 -1.35 1.78 -13.12
N LEU A 691 -2.66 1.84 -13.30
CA LEU A 691 -3.65 1.12 -12.52
C LEU A 691 -4.21 0.04 -13.45
N LEU A 692 -3.88 -1.22 -13.18
CA LEU A 692 -4.37 -2.38 -13.91
C LEU A 692 -5.29 -3.18 -13.00
N VAL A 693 -6.58 -3.20 -13.32
CA VAL A 693 -7.58 -4.04 -12.66
C VAL A 693 -7.80 -5.27 -13.54
N LEU A 694 -7.40 -6.45 -13.06
CA LEU A 694 -7.50 -7.73 -13.74
C LEU A 694 -8.58 -8.58 -13.04
N ASN A 695 -9.80 -8.45 -13.54
CA ASN A 695 -10.98 -9.15 -13.07
C ASN A 695 -11.18 -10.43 -13.87
N HIS A 696 -10.52 -11.52 -13.46
CA HIS A 696 -10.65 -12.80 -14.14
C HIS A 696 -12.08 -13.35 -14.07
N LEU A 697 -12.44 -14.16 -15.07
CA LEU A 697 -13.61 -15.06 -15.01
C LEU A 697 -13.33 -16.26 -14.09
N ALA A 698 -12.05 -16.66 -13.95
CA ALA A 698 -11.69 -17.80 -13.14
C ALA A 698 -11.84 -17.53 -11.62
N PRO A 699 -12.37 -18.49 -10.83
CA PRO A 699 -12.95 -19.79 -11.22
C PRO A 699 -14.50 -19.85 -11.26
N HIS A 700 -15.21 -18.81 -11.75
CA HIS A 700 -16.67 -18.81 -11.94
C HIS A 700 -17.10 -19.82 -13.02
N THR A 701 -18.35 -20.29 -12.99
CA THR A 701 -18.88 -21.16 -14.06
C THR A 701 -19.04 -20.42 -15.39
N GLY A 702 -18.83 -21.12 -16.52
CA GLY A 702 -18.91 -20.54 -17.87
C GLY A 702 -20.31 -20.56 -18.51
N ASN A 703 -20.97 -21.71 -18.56
CA ASN A 703 -22.32 -21.88 -19.12
C ASN A 703 -23.08 -23.05 -18.43
N ASP A 704 -24.33 -23.34 -18.83
CA ASP A 704 -25.15 -24.40 -18.19
C ASP A 704 -24.77 -25.83 -18.61
N ASP A 705 -24.31 -26.02 -19.85
CA ASP A 705 -24.08 -27.33 -20.48
C ASP A 705 -22.69 -27.91 -20.12
N ALA A 706 -21.73 -27.03 -19.86
CA ALA A 706 -20.36 -27.32 -19.43
C ALA A 706 -19.89 -26.22 -18.46
N PRO A 707 -20.32 -26.24 -17.18
CA PRO A 707 -20.10 -25.14 -16.24
C PRO A 707 -18.63 -24.94 -15.86
N LEU A 708 -17.86 -26.01 -15.74
CA LEU A 708 -16.43 -25.94 -15.41
C LEU A 708 -15.61 -26.26 -16.65
N GLN A 709 -14.65 -25.37 -16.96
CA GLN A 709 -13.92 -25.39 -18.22
C GLN A 709 -12.45 -25.03 -18.00
N ALA A 710 -11.54 -25.90 -18.45
CA ALA A 710 -10.11 -25.65 -18.48
C ALA A 710 -9.45 -26.43 -19.64
N PRO A 711 -8.24 -26.06 -20.08
CA PRO A 711 -7.47 -26.86 -21.02
C PRO A 711 -7.18 -28.27 -20.49
N GLN A 712 -7.43 -29.31 -21.30
CA GLN A 712 -7.39 -30.71 -20.87
C GLN A 712 -6.02 -31.10 -20.29
N GLU A 713 -4.92 -30.64 -20.91
CA GLU A 713 -3.56 -30.91 -20.45
C GLU A 713 -3.22 -30.21 -19.11
N THR A 714 -4.11 -29.34 -18.62
CA THR A 714 -4.08 -28.81 -17.26
C THR A 714 -5.02 -29.60 -16.33
N ILE A 715 -6.20 -30.05 -16.78
CA ILE A 715 -7.08 -30.98 -16.02
C ILE A 715 -6.34 -32.29 -15.67
N ASP A 716 -5.57 -32.84 -16.60
CA ASP A 716 -4.82 -34.09 -16.44
C ASP A 716 -3.77 -34.03 -15.31
N LYS A 717 -3.26 -32.82 -14.98
CA LYS A 717 -2.32 -32.61 -13.86
C LYS A 717 -2.96 -32.93 -12.51
N PHE A 718 -4.29 -32.85 -12.41
CA PHE A 718 -5.08 -33.00 -11.18
C PHE A 718 -5.75 -34.37 -11.06
N ALA A 719 -5.31 -35.38 -11.82
CA ALA A 719 -5.88 -36.74 -11.84
C ALA A 719 -5.93 -37.47 -10.48
N TYR A 720 -5.26 -36.95 -9.44
CA TYR A 720 -5.37 -37.44 -8.05
C TYR A 720 -6.64 -36.96 -7.33
N ILE A 721 -7.23 -35.84 -7.75
CA ILE A 721 -8.56 -35.39 -7.31
C ILE A 721 -9.58 -36.32 -7.97
N ARG A 722 -10.33 -37.09 -7.18
CA ARG A 722 -11.23 -38.14 -7.71
C ARG A 722 -12.49 -37.55 -8.35
N ASP A 723 -13.03 -36.49 -7.77
CA ASP A 723 -14.16 -35.75 -8.32
C ASP A 723 -13.76 -34.98 -9.59
N THR A 724 -14.54 -35.13 -10.68
CA THR A 724 -14.21 -34.58 -12.00
C THR A 724 -14.35 -33.07 -12.08
N ASP A 725 -15.27 -32.54 -11.31
CA ASP A 725 -15.70 -31.14 -11.38
C ASP A 725 -14.70 -30.33 -10.54
N ARG A 726 -14.40 -30.80 -9.32
CA ARG A 726 -13.30 -30.31 -8.48
C ARG A 726 -11.94 -30.42 -9.15
N ARG A 727 -11.69 -31.46 -9.97
CA ARG A 727 -10.47 -31.58 -10.79
C ARG A 727 -10.40 -30.48 -11.85
N THR A 728 -11.51 -30.17 -12.50
CA THR A 728 -11.59 -29.11 -13.52
C THR A 728 -11.46 -27.72 -12.89
N TYR A 729 -12.10 -27.51 -11.72
CA TYR A 729 -11.91 -26.33 -10.87
C TYR A 729 -10.44 -26.13 -10.45
N ALA A 730 -9.75 -27.20 -10.05
CA ALA A 730 -8.32 -27.14 -9.73
C ALA A 730 -7.46 -26.72 -10.94
N ALA A 731 -7.85 -27.11 -12.16
CA ALA A 731 -7.21 -26.65 -13.39
C ALA A 731 -7.50 -25.17 -13.71
N MET A 732 -8.72 -24.68 -13.45
CA MET A 732 -9.08 -23.26 -13.54
C MET A 732 -8.26 -22.42 -12.55
N MET A 733 -8.14 -22.90 -11.31
CA MET A 733 -7.28 -22.31 -10.26
C MET A 733 -5.79 -22.33 -10.62
N SER A 734 -5.30 -23.41 -11.23
CA SER A 734 -3.92 -23.49 -11.74
C SER A 734 -3.64 -22.43 -12.81
N LYS A 735 -4.60 -22.16 -13.70
CA LYS A 735 -4.48 -21.12 -14.73
C LYS A 735 -4.54 -19.71 -14.16
N LEU A 736 -5.32 -19.50 -13.10
CA LEU A 736 -5.32 -18.24 -12.33
C LEU A 736 -3.97 -18.03 -11.62
N ASP A 737 -3.36 -19.07 -11.06
CA ASP A 737 -2.02 -19.01 -10.45
C ASP A 737 -0.92 -18.74 -11.49
N ASP A 738 -0.96 -19.42 -12.63
CA ASP A 738 -0.08 -19.15 -13.78
C ASP A 738 -0.22 -17.69 -14.26
N SER A 739 -1.42 -17.10 -14.19
CA SER A 739 -1.67 -15.68 -14.50
C SER A 739 -0.95 -14.74 -13.54
N VAL A 740 -1.09 -14.96 -12.23
CA VAL A 740 -0.43 -14.16 -11.18
C VAL A 740 1.09 -14.25 -11.32
N GLY A 741 1.63 -15.44 -11.62
CA GLY A 741 3.05 -15.64 -11.90
C GLY A 741 3.55 -14.85 -13.12
N GLN A 742 2.80 -14.87 -14.22
CA GLN A 742 3.16 -14.15 -15.46
C GLN A 742 3.05 -12.63 -15.31
N VAL A 743 2.04 -12.12 -14.61
CA VAL A 743 1.87 -10.69 -14.31
C VAL A 743 3.01 -10.17 -13.44
N TYR A 744 3.37 -10.90 -12.38
CA TYR A 744 4.53 -10.57 -11.53
C TYR A 744 5.84 -10.58 -12.33
N GLN A 745 6.04 -11.60 -13.18
CA GLN A 745 7.20 -11.70 -14.05
C GLN A 745 7.26 -10.57 -15.09
N ALA A 746 6.13 -10.13 -15.65
CA ALA A 746 6.08 -9.01 -16.60
C ALA A 746 6.51 -7.70 -15.93
N LEU A 747 6.00 -7.40 -14.72
CA LEU A 747 6.43 -6.24 -13.93
C LEU A 747 7.93 -6.30 -13.62
N GLN A 748 8.47 -7.50 -13.36
CA GLN A 748 9.89 -7.70 -13.09
C GLN A 748 10.75 -7.46 -14.34
N GLN A 749 10.38 -8.06 -15.46
CA GLN A 749 11.11 -7.97 -16.73
C GLN A 749 11.09 -6.55 -17.33
N HIS A 750 10.01 -5.79 -17.13
CA HIS A 750 9.92 -4.39 -17.59
C HIS A 750 10.50 -3.37 -16.59
N GLY A 751 10.89 -3.82 -15.40
CA GLY A 751 11.53 -2.99 -14.36
C GLY A 751 10.57 -2.14 -13.51
N MET A 752 9.28 -2.47 -13.50
CA MET A 752 8.24 -1.76 -12.73
C MET A 752 8.07 -2.30 -11.30
N LEU A 753 8.49 -3.55 -11.05
CA LEU A 753 8.18 -4.30 -9.83
C LEU A 753 8.63 -3.62 -8.53
N GLU A 754 9.82 -3.00 -8.53
CA GLU A 754 10.41 -2.34 -7.34
C GLU A 754 9.55 -1.18 -6.80
N ASN A 755 8.68 -0.60 -7.63
CA ASN A 755 7.71 0.40 -7.25
C ASN A 755 6.29 0.02 -7.72
N SER A 756 5.89 -1.22 -7.40
CA SER A 756 4.54 -1.74 -7.64
C SER A 756 3.85 -2.16 -6.34
N ILE A 757 2.53 -2.01 -6.30
CA ILE A 757 1.63 -2.65 -5.34
C ILE A 757 0.80 -3.69 -6.10
N ILE A 758 0.80 -4.92 -5.61
CA ILE A 758 -0.01 -6.01 -6.15
C ILE A 758 -1.00 -6.45 -5.08
N VAL A 759 -2.28 -6.44 -5.41
CA VAL A 759 -3.38 -6.95 -4.57
C VAL A 759 -3.97 -8.16 -5.27
N PHE A 760 -4.30 -9.22 -4.51
CA PHE A 760 -5.06 -10.36 -5.01
C PHE A 760 -6.18 -10.70 -4.01
N ILE A 761 -7.42 -10.77 -4.48
CA ILE A 761 -8.63 -11.11 -3.69
C ILE A 761 -9.62 -11.99 -4.47
N SER A 762 -10.59 -12.61 -3.78
CA SER A 762 -11.88 -12.97 -4.38
C SER A 762 -12.97 -11.92 -4.08
N ASP A 763 -13.92 -11.75 -4.99
CA ASP A 763 -15.05 -10.81 -4.83
C ASP A 763 -16.17 -11.36 -3.93
N ASN A 764 -16.38 -12.67 -3.87
CA ASN A 764 -17.16 -13.38 -2.85
C ASN A 764 -16.57 -14.77 -2.56
N GLY A 765 -17.09 -15.49 -1.57
CA GLY A 765 -16.76 -16.90 -1.35
C GLY A 765 -17.19 -17.80 -2.51
N GLY A 766 -16.71 -19.04 -2.55
CA GLY A 766 -16.97 -19.99 -3.63
C GLY A 766 -18.38 -20.57 -3.64
N VAL A 767 -18.79 -21.19 -4.76
CA VAL A 767 -20.12 -21.80 -4.95
C VAL A 767 -20.00 -23.32 -4.83
N THR A 768 -20.10 -23.83 -3.61
CA THR A 768 -19.87 -25.26 -3.37
C THR A 768 -21.00 -26.15 -3.91
N ARG A 769 -22.24 -25.64 -3.96
CA ARG A 769 -23.42 -26.38 -4.46
C ARG A 769 -24.52 -25.46 -5.01
N GLY A 770 -25.43 -26.06 -5.78
CA GLY A 770 -26.62 -25.40 -6.33
C GLY A 770 -26.43 -24.86 -7.74
N MET A 771 -27.23 -23.85 -8.11
CA MET A 771 -27.07 -23.12 -9.37
C MET A 771 -25.68 -22.45 -9.43
N HIS A 772 -25.02 -22.54 -10.59
CA HIS A 772 -23.63 -22.08 -10.79
C HIS A 772 -22.62 -22.64 -9.76
N SER A 773 -22.86 -23.86 -9.26
CA SER A 773 -21.91 -24.62 -8.45
C SER A 773 -20.60 -24.79 -9.18
N ASN A 774 -19.52 -24.19 -8.67
CA ASN A 774 -18.17 -24.34 -9.19
C ASN A 774 -17.32 -25.34 -8.39
N THR A 775 -17.86 -25.94 -7.32
CA THR A 775 -17.16 -26.80 -6.34
C THR A 775 -16.14 -26.07 -5.45
N GLY A 776 -16.11 -24.73 -5.46
CA GLY A 776 -15.24 -23.92 -4.58
C GLY A 776 -15.46 -24.22 -3.09
N SER A 777 -14.38 -24.21 -2.31
CA SER A 777 -14.39 -24.59 -0.89
C SER A 777 -14.20 -23.38 0.03
N ASN A 778 -15.19 -23.18 0.90
CA ASN A 778 -15.14 -22.19 1.97
C ASN A 778 -14.79 -22.82 3.33
N TYR A 779 -14.51 -24.13 3.37
CA TYR A 779 -14.32 -24.89 4.61
C TYR A 779 -13.10 -24.40 5.41
N PRO A 780 -13.17 -24.27 6.74
CA PRO A 780 -14.24 -24.69 7.65
C PRO A 780 -15.25 -23.57 7.98
N LEU A 781 -15.32 -22.49 7.19
CA LEU A 781 -16.33 -21.46 7.37
C LEU A 781 -17.73 -21.96 7.01
N ARG A 782 -18.74 -21.29 7.57
CA ARG A 782 -20.15 -21.58 7.31
C ARG A 782 -20.62 -20.91 6.03
N GLY A 783 -21.51 -21.57 5.28
CA GLY A 783 -22.16 -21.06 4.08
C GLY A 783 -21.28 -21.01 2.83
N GLN A 784 -21.79 -20.34 1.81
CA GLN A 784 -21.18 -20.15 0.49
C GLN A 784 -21.70 -18.87 -0.17
N LYS A 785 -21.27 -18.55 -1.41
CA LYS A 785 -21.86 -17.46 -2.24
C LYS A 785 -23.38 -17.40 -2.12
N HIS A 786 -23.94 -16.19 -2.15
CA HIS A 786 -25.38 -15.94 -1.98
C HIS A 786 -25.90 -16.36 -0.60
N SER A 787 -25.19 -16.04 0.50
CA SER A 787 -25.66 -16.25 1.89
C SER A 787 -25.01 -15.24 2.87
N PRO A 788 -25.48 -15.09 4.13
CA PRO A 788 -24.94 -14.08 5.07
C PRO A 788 -23.66 -14.50 5.84
N TRP A 789 -23.26 -15.76 5.71
CA TRP A 789 -22.27 -16.44 6.56
C TRP A 789 -20.81 -16.16 6.18
N GLU A 790 -19.85 -16.48 7.06
CA GLU A 790 -18.42 -16.18 6.85
C GLU A 790 -17.90 -16.74 5.53
N GLY A 791 -18.29 -17.96 5.14
CA GLY A 791 -17.91 -18.59 3.87
C GLY A 791 -18.54 -17.96 2.62
N ALA A 792 -19.39 -16.94 2.78
CA ALA A 792 -19.89 -16.11 1.69
C ALA A 792 -19.16 -14.76 1.58
N VAL A 793 -18.84 -14.17 2.73
CA VAL A 793 -18.38 -12.77 2.86
C VAL A 793 -16.89 -12.64 3.17
N ARG A 794 -16.25 -13.63 3.79
CA ARG A 794 -14.83 -13.62 4.15
C ARG A 794 -14.03 -14.26 3.02
N THR A 795 -13.30 -13.44 2.26
CA THR A 795 -12.63 -13.90 1.03
C THR A 795 -11.12 -14.00 1.22
N ALA A 796 -10.50 -14.95 0.50
CA ALA A 796 -9.04 -15.08 0.50
C ALA A 796 -8.43 -13.82 -0.14
N ALA A 797 -7.45 -13.22 0.53
CA ALA A 797 -6.91 -11.93 0.18
C ALA A 797 -5.45 -11.74 0.64
N LEU A 798 -4.66 -11.05 -0.18
CA LEU A 798 -3.28 -10.67 0.12
C LEU A 798 -2.93 -9.31 -0.50
N ILE A 799 -1.89 -8.67 0.04
CA ILE A 799 -1.21 -7.53 -0.58
C ILE A 799 0.30 -7.75 -0.56
N TRP A 800 0.96 -7.42 -1.68
CA TRP A 800 2.41 -7.46 -1.83
C TRP A 800 2.91 -6.14 -2.41
N SER A 801 4.01 -5.60 -1.87
CA SER A 801 4.73 -4.45 -2.43
C SER A 801 6.08 -4.26 -1.72
N PRO A 802 7.16 -3.83 -2.40
CA PRO A 802 8.41 -3.40 -1.76
C PRO A 802 8.26 -2.13 -0.90
N LEU A 803 7.14 -1.40 -1.06
CA LEU A 803 6.83 -0.23 -0.25
C LEU A 803 6.43 -0.60 1.19
N LEU A 804 5.81 -1.76 1.41
CA LEU A 804 5.48 -2.27 2.74
C LEU A 804 6.77 -2.54 3.54
N LYS A 805 6.84 -2.08 4.79
CA LYS A 805 8.01 -2.26 5.67
C LYS A 805 7.85 -3.45 6.61
N ASP A 806 6.61 -3.74 7.00
CA ASP A 806 6.22 -4.91 7.79
C ASP A 806 5.61 -5.99 6.88
N ARG A 807 6.48 -6.78 6.23
CA ARG A 807 6.14 -7.87 5.28
C ARG A 807 6.38 -9.25 5.90
N GLN A 808 5.96 -10.30 5.19
CA GLN A 808 6.07 -11.70 5.61
C GLN A 808 5.30 -11.95 6.92
N ARG A 809 4.01 -11.55 6.93
CA ARG A 809 3.13 -11.63 8.11
C ARG A 809 1.67 -11.94 7.77
N VAL A 810 0.94 -12.44 8.77
CA VAL A 810 -0.52 -12.58 8.74
C VAL A 810 -1.15 -11.38 9.45
N SER A 811 -2.09 -10.69 8.79
CA SER A 811 -2.87 -9.61 9.39
C SER A 811 -4.27 -10.10 9.75
N ASN A 812 -4.59 -10.04 11.05
CA ASN A 812 -5.90 -10.34 11.61
C ASN A 812 -6.75 -9.07 11.85
N GLN A 813 -6.36 -7.94 11.23
CA GLN A 813 -7.17 -6.71 11.21
C GLN A 813 -8.39 -6.91 10.31
N TRP A 814 -9.52 -6.31 10.68
CA TRP A 814 -10.71 -6.27 9.81
C TRP A 814 -10.40 -5.39 8.60
N PHE A 815 -10.70 -5.90 7.41
CA PHE A 815 -10.56 -5.18 6.15
C PHE A 815 -11.81 -5.46 5.32
N HIS A 816 -12.45 -4.45 4.75
CA HIS A 816 -13.58 -4.61 3.84
C HIS A 816 -13.17 -4.22 2.42
N ILE A 817 -13.80 -4.79 1.39
CA ILE A 817 -13.44 -4.52 -0.01
C ILE A 817 -13.59 -3.03 -0.39
N SER A 818 -14.41 -2.26 0.35
CA SER A 818 -14.51 -0.80 0.20
C SER A 818 -13.32 -0.01 0.78
N ASP A 819 -12.46 -0.63 1.60
CA ASP A 819 -11.23 -0.01 2.13
C ASP A 819 -10.14 0.13 1.06
N TRP A 820 -10.22 -0.64 -0.04
CA TRP A 820 -9.22 -0.61 -1.11
C TRP A 820 -9.11 0.75 -1.80
N LEU A 821 -10.22 1.45 -2.05
CA LEU A 821 -10.19 2.76 -2.70
C LEU A 821 -9.38 3.80 -1.87
N PRO A 822 -9.73 4.12 -0.61
CA PRO A 822 -8.94 5.06 0.19
C PRO A 822 -7.53 4.53 0.51
N THR A 823 -7.37 3.23 0.78
CA THR A 823 -6.06 2.62 1.07
C THR A 823 -5.09 2.76 -0.10
N LEU A 824 -5.52 2.43 -1.33
CA LEU A 824 -4.66 2.54 -2.51
C LEU A 824 -4.42 4.01 -2.90
N ALA A 825 -5.40 4.89 -2.71
CA ALA A 825 -5.21 6.33 -2.94
C ALA A 825 -4.17 6.92 -1.97
N SER A 826 -4.22 6.56 -0.69
CA SER A 826 -3.23 6.92 0.32
C SER A 826 -1.83 6.38 -0.03
N ALA A 827 -1.75 5.10 -0.39
CA ALA A 827 -0.51 4.46 -0.85
C ALA A 827 0.11 5.14 -2.09
N ALA A 828 -0.73 5.67 -2.98
CA ALA A 828 -0.35 6.38 -4.19
C ALA A 828 -0.03 7.87 -3.97
N GLY A 829 -0.09 8.39 -2.74
CA GLY A 829 0.05 9.83 -2.50
C GLY A 829 -0.97 10.67 -3.28
N ILE A 830 -2.16 10.12 -3.49
CA ILE A 830 -3.32 10.83 -4.02
C ILE A 830 -3.99 11.50 -2.81
N PRO A 831 -4.20 12.82 -2.81
CA PRO A 831 -4.72 13.54 -1.64
C PRO A 831 -6.22 13.29 -1.45
N ALA A 832 -6.58 12.11 -0.96
CA ALA A 832 -7.94 11.69 -0.60
C ALA A 832 -8.57 12.47 0.58
N TYR A 833 -7.90 13.53 1.04
CA TYR A 833 -8.25 14.31 2.23
C TYR A 833 -8.03 15.83 2.02
N ARG A 834 -8.41 16.36 0.85
CA ARG A 834 -8.45 17.80 0.56
C ARG A 834 -9.76 18.21 -0.11
N GLY A 835 -10.69 18.74 0.68
CA GLY A 835 -12.06 19.09 0.27
C GLY A 835 -13.10 18.32 1.08
N ASN A 836 -14.32 18.85 1.17
CA ASN A 836 -15.41 18.23 1.95
C ASN A 836 -16.08 17.05 1.23
N ASP A 837 -15.67 16.73 0.00
CA ASP A 837 -16.42 15.88 -0.93
C ASP A 837 -16.34 14.37 -0.65
N LEU A 838 -15.65 13.96 0.43
CA LEU A 838 -15.46 12.54 0.81
C LEU A 838 -16.06 12.17 2.17
N THR A 839 -17.04 12.93 2.66
CA THR A 839 -17.85 12.56 3.85
C THR A 839 -18.83 11.38 3.60
N ASP A 840 -18.81 10.77 2.42
CA ASP A 840 -19.79 9.77 1.96
C ASP A 840 -19.14 8.44 1.50
N ILE A 841 -17.86 8.22 1.79
CA ILE A 841 -17.17 6.92 1.64
C ILE A 841 -17.27 6.14 2.97
N ASP A 842 -17.68 4.87 2.92
CA ASP A 842 -17.69 3.99 4.10
C ASP A 842 -16.35 3.25 4.31
N GLY A 843 -15.49 3.23 3.29
CA GLY A 843 -14.11 2.75 3.32
C GLY A 843 -13.20 3.56 4.25
N ILE A 844 -12.22 2.88 4.84
CA ILE A 844 -11.23 3.44 5.77
C ILE A 844 -9.84 3.22 5.15
N ASP A 845 -8.98 4.24 5.19
CA ASP A 845 -7.57 4.07 4.84
C ASP A 845 -6.87 3.15 5.85
N GLN A 846 -6.35 2.02 5.36
CA GLN A 846 -5.59 1.03 6.11
C GLN A 846 -4.11 1.01 5.72
N TRP A 847 -3.63 1.93 4.88
CA TRP A 847 -2.28 1.87 4.32
C TRP A 847 -1.19 1.98 5.39
N GLU A 848 -1.35 2.82 6.41
CA GLU A 848 -0.41 2.88 7.54
C GLU A 848 -0.33 1.52 8.27
N ALA A 849 -1.48 0.89 8.53
CA ALA A 849 -1.58 -0.38 9.26
C ALA A 849 -1.02 -1.55 8.44
N LEU A 850 -1.08 -1.49 7.11
CA LEU A 850 -0.42 -2.42 6.21
C LEU A 850 1.09 -2.16 6.12
N ALA A 851 1.51 -0.92 5.86
CA ALA A 851 2.90 -0.60 5.56
C ALA A 851 3.82 -0.63 6.79
N TYR A 852 3.32 -0.24 7.97
CA TYR A 852 4.13 -0.05 9.19
C TYR A 852 3.64 -0.84 10.41
N GLY A 853 2.47 -1.50 10.34
CA GLY A 853 1.87 -2.19 11.49
C GLY A 853 1.24 -1.26 12.54
N THR A 854 1.17 0.04 12.25
CA THR A 854 0.59 1.11 13.08
C THR A 854 -0.65 1.71 12.42
N GLY A 855 -1.71 1.96 13.18
CA GLY A 855 -2.94 2.56 12.63
C GLY A 855 -4.20 2.18 13.41
N ASN A 856 -5.35 2.71 12.98
CA ASN A 856 -6.65 2.44 13.58
C ASN A 856 -7.33 1.24 12.88
N PRO A 857 -7.46 0.06 13.52
CA PRO A 857 -8.14 -1.07 12.91
C PRO A 857 -9.63 -0.77 12.71
N ARG A 858 -10.19 -1.17 11.56
CA ARG A 858 -11.64 -1.13 11.33
C ARG A 858 -12.35 -1.92 12.43
N GLN A 859 -13.36 -1.30 13.06
CA GLN A 859 -14.16 -1.92 14.12
C GLN A 859 -15.49 -2.51 13.62
N ARG A 860 -15.95 -2.10 12.44
CA ARG A 860 -17.30 -2.41 11.93
C ARG A 860 -17.27 -2.78 10.45
N VAL A 861 -18.12 -3.71 10.05
CA VAL A 861 -18.35 -4.07 8.65
C VAL A 861 -19.85 -4.25 8.43
N MET A 862 -20.42 -3.63 7.40
CA MET A 862 -21.71 -4.04 6.83
C MET A 862 -21.42 -4.87 5.59
N ASN A 863 -21.55 -6.20 5.68
CA ASN A 863 -21.29 -7.08 4.55
C ASN A 863 -22.41 -6.93 3.51
N ASN A 864 -23.66 -7.05 3.96
CA ASN A 864 -24.83 -6.65 3.18
C ASN A 864 -26.08 -6.43 4.06
N LEU A 865 -27.03 -5.65 3.52
CA LEU A 865 -28.37 -5.41 4.07
C LEU A 865 -29.34 -5.46 2.88
N ASP A 866 -30.03 -6.59 2.71
CA ASP A 866 -30.94 -6.85 1.59
C ASP A 866 -32.37 -7.02 2.12
N GLU A 867 -33.26 -6.09 1.78
CA GLU A 867 -34.63 -6.08 2.26
C GLU A 867 -35.60 -6.90 1.38
N ILE A 868 -35.18 -7.31 0.19
CA ILE A 868 -36.01 -8.07 -0.75
C ILE A 868 -35.86 -9.57 -0.49
N PHE A 869 -34.62 -10.05 -0.24
CA PHE A 869 -34.40 -11.37 0.35
C PHE A 869 -34.53 -11.36 1.90
N GLY A 870 -34.64 -10.19 2.53
CA GLY A 870 -34.95 -10.05 3.95
C GLY A 870 -33.82 -10.43 4.91
N TYR A 871 -32.55 -10.32 4.48
CA TYR A 871 -31.39 -10.69 5.31
C TYR A 871 -30.45 -9.51 5.61
N THR A 872 -29.64 -9.66 6.66
CA THR A 872 -28.58 -8.71 7.02
C THR A 872 -27.40 -9.44 7.65
N SER A 873 -26.18 -9.07 7.24
CA SER A 873 -24.92 -9.58 7.80
C SER A 873 -24.03 -8.38 8.18
N TYR A 874 -23.83 -8.19 9.48
CA TYR A 874 -23.21 -7.00 10.07
C TYR A 874 -22.27 -7.37 11.22
N MET A 875 -21.16 -6.64 11.36
CA MET A 875 -20.12 -6.89 12.37
C MET A 875 -19.74 -5.63 13.15
N ASP A 876 -19.53 -5.75 14.46
CA ASP A 876 -19.10 -4.68 15.38
C ASP A 876 -18.20 -5.27 16.48
N ASN A 877 -16.94 -4.83 16.56
CA ASN A 877 -15.95 -5.20 17.57
C ASN A 877 -15.75 -6.73 17.77
N GLY A 878 -15.84 -7.50 16.67
CA GLY A 878 -15.67 -8.96 16.68
C GLY A 878 -16.96 -9.75 16.81
N LEU A 879 -18.05 -9.12 17.25
CA LEU A 879 -19.38 -9.72 17.21
C LEU A 879 -19.97 -9.61 15.81
N LYS A 880 -20.52 -10.71 15.28
CA LYS A 880 -21.27 -10.75 14.02
C LYS A 880 -22.74 -11.06 14.27
N TYR A 881 -23.59 -10.21 13.72
CA TYR A 881 -25.03 -10.33 13.72
C TYR A 881 -25.51 -10.85 12.36
N VAL A 882 -26.34 -11.88 12.38
CA VAL A 882 -27.05 -12.43 11.21
C VAL A 882 -28.54 -12.48 11.53
N ASN A 883 -29.37 -12.01 10.60
CA ASN A 883 -30.83 -12.12 10.68
C ASN A 883 -31.38 -12.27 9.26
N GLY A 884 -32.29 -13.22 9.05
CA GLY A 884 -32.68 -13.68 7.72
C GLY A 884 -31.53 -14.41 6.99
N THR A 885 -31.85 -15.00 5.85
CA THR A 885 -30.92 -15.65 4.92
C THR A 885 -31.58 -15.75 3.54
N THR A 886 -30.88 -16.25 2.53
CA THR A 886 -31.42 -16.50 1.19
C THR A 886 -31.98 -17.92 1.06
N LEU A 887 -32.78 -18.17 0.03
CA LEU A 887 -33.19 -19.52 -0.41
C LEU A 887 -33.68 -20.43 0.76
N ASP A 888 -34.49 -19.87 1.66
CA ASP A 888 -35.02 -20.54 2.86
C ASP A 888 -33.96 -21.31 3.71
N GLY A 889 -32.73 -20.81 3.74
CA GLY A 889 -31.62 -21.38 4.50
C GLY A 889 -30.94 -22.59 3.85
N VAL A 890 -31.22 -22.85 2.56
CA VAL A 890 -30.55 -23.92 1.80
C VAL A 890 -29.02 -23.78 1.78
N ASN A 891 -28.47 -22.58 1.98
CA ASN A 891 -27.03 -22.30 2.04
C ASN A 891 -26.49 -22.01 3.45
N ASP A 892 -27.19 -22.43 4.52
CA ASP A 892 -26.83 -22.12 5.92
C ASP A 892 -25.93 -23.15 6.64
N GLY A 893 -25.49 -24.21 5.94
CA GLY A 893 -24.61 -25.27 6.49
C GLY A 893 -23.12 -25.02 6.25
N TRP A 894 -22.28 -26.00 6.58
CA TRP A 894 -20.85 -26.00 6.25
C TRP A 894 -20.61 -26.89 5.03
N TYR A 895 -19.86 -26.38 4.04
CA TYR A 895 -19.69 -27.04 2.74
C TYR A 895 -18.22 -27.04 2.30
N GLY A 896 -17.87 -27.96 1.39
CA GLY A 896 -16.57 -27.95 0.72
C GLY A 896 -15.47 -28.66 1.51
N ALA A 897 -15.83 -29.45 2.52
CA ALA A 897 -14.91 -30.37 3.17
C ALA A 897 -14.22 -31.24 2.11
N ILE A 898 -12.89 -31.24 2.11
CA ILE A 898 -12.06 -32.01 1.18
C ILE A 898 -11.95 -33.45 1.71
N ASP A 899 -11.95 -34.44 0.83
CA ASP A 899 -11.72 -35.84 1.20
C ASP A 899 -10.22 -36.04 1.53
N ASP A 900 -9.93 -36.57 2.73
CA ASP A 900 -8.57 -36.82 3.23
C ASP A 900 -7.74 -37.77 2.34
N THR A 901 -8.34 -38.44 1.35
CA THR A 901 -7.66 -39.28 0.37
C THR A 901 -7.30 -38.55 -0.94
N ASP A 902 -7.85 -37.36 -1.22
CA ASP A 902 -7.46 -36.48 -2.35
C ASP A 902 -6.18 -35.67 -2.01
N THR A 903 -5.19 -36.34 -1.41
CA THR A 903 -3.90 -35.71 -1.06
C THR A 903 -3.06 -35.45 -2.30
N LEU A 904 -2.40 -34.29 -2.34
CA LEU A 904 -1.37 -34.01 -3.35
C LEU A 904 -0.29 -35.11 -3.27
N PRO A 905 0.00 -35.86 -4.37
CA PRO A 905 0.92 -37.00 -4.34
C PRO A 905 2.35 -36.67 -3.89
N LEU A 906 2.66 -35.38 -3.76
CA LEU A 906 3.94 -34.81 -3.34
C LEU A 906 3.72 -33.71 -2.29
N GLU A 907 2.86 -33.92 -1.29
CA GLU A 907 2.64 -32.97 -0.17
C GLU A 907 3.96 -32.53 0.50
N ALA A 908 4.89 -33.45 0.71
CA ALA A 908 6.26 -33.19 1.18
C ALA A 908 7.15 -32.41 0.18
N GLN A 909 6.58 -31.88 -0.90
CA GLN A 909 7.20 -30.94 -1.84
C GLN A 909 6.45 -29.61 -1.95
N TYR A 910 5.32 -29.38 -1.25
CA TYR A 910 4.57 -28.11 -1.32
C TYR A 910 5.48 -26.87 -1.21
N LEU A 911 6.35 -26.84 -0.19
CA LEU A 911 7.30 -25.75 0.06
C LEU A 911 8.30 -25.58 -1.10
N ARG A 912 8.72 -26.68 -1.73
CA ARG A 912 9.57 -26.67 -2.93
C ARG A 912 8.83 -26.17 -4.16
N THR A 913 7.55 -26.50 -4.34
CA THR A 913 6.71 -26.00 -5.43
C THR A 913 6.50 -24.49 -5.32
N VAL A 914 6.21 -23.98 -4.12
CA VAL A 914 6.11 -22.53 -3.84
C VAL A 914 7.44 -21.84 -4.13
N MET A 915 8.57 -22.35 -3.63
CA MET A 915 9.89 -21.76 -3.88
C MET A 915 10.35 -21.85 -5.34
N ALA A 916 9.89 -22.85 -6.09
CA ALA A 916 10.20 -23.02 -7.52
C ALA A 916 9.31 -22.19 -8.46
N SER A 917 8.26 -21.54 -7.95
CA SER A 917 7.34 -20.73 -8.76
C SER A 917 8.03 -19.49 -9.37
N HIS A 918 7.34 -18.75 -10.25
CA HIS A 918 7.90 -17.54 -10.86
C HIS A 918 8.05 -16.43 -9.82
N VAL A 919 7.08 -16.29 -8.92
CA VAL A 919 7.18 -15.41 -7.76
C VAL A 919 8.23 -15.94 -6.77
N GLY A 920 8.16 -17.22 -6.40
CA GLY A 920 9.01 -17.86 -5.41
C GLY A 920 10.51 -17.67 -5.65
N ARG A 921 10.95 -17.91 -6.90
CA ARG A 921 12.36 -17.74 -7.33
C ARG A 921 12.87 -16.29 -7.32
N LEU A 922 11.98 -15.30 -7.25
CA LEU A 922 12.30 -13.88 -7.24
C LEU A 922 12.17 -13.26 -5.84
N THR A 923 11.35 -13.84 -4.97
CA THR A 923 11.20 -13.50 -3.55
C THR A 923 12.31 -14.08 -2.67
N LYS A 924 12.46 -13.59 -1.44
CA LYS A 924 13.43 -14.10 -0.45
C LYS A 924 12.71 -14.88 0.66
N LEU A 925 12.00 -15.93 0.25
CA LEU A 925 11.26 -16.80 1.16
C LEU A 925 12.18 -17.81 1.86
N ASP A 926 11.98 -17.96 3.17
CA ASP A 926 12.58 -19.02 3.99
C ASP A 926 11.53 -20.09 4.33
N GLU A 927 11.96 -21.36 4.38
CA GLU A 927 11.07 -22.52 4.55
C GLU A 927 10.31 -22.49 5.89
N LYS A 928 10.93 -21.96 6.95
CA LYS A 928 10.33 -21.83 8.28
C LYS A 928 9.37 -20.64 8.32
N VAL A 929 9.69 -19.54 7.64
CA VAL A 929 8.79 -18.38 7.51
C VAL A 929 7.52 -18.80 6.76
N VAL A 930 7.65 -19.47 5.61
CA VAL A 930 6.49 -20.00 4.86
C VAL A 930 5.65 -20.95 5.73
N SER A 931 6.28 -21.89 6.42
CA SER A 931 5.58 -22.85 7.29
C SER A 931 4.85 -22.16 8.46
N TYR A 932 5.50 -21.19 9.10
CA TYR A 932 4.91 -20.38 10.18
C TYR A 932 3.72 -19.57 9.68
N LEU A 933 3.84 -18.87 8.56
CA LEU A 933 2.76 -18.04 8.01
C LEU A 933 1.56 -18.89 7.59
N ARG A 934 1.78 -20.01 6.91
CA ARG A 934 0.72 -20.96 6.55
C ARG A 934 -0.02 -21.49 7.78
N GLN A 935 0.70 -21.80 8.86
CA GLN A 935 0.09 -22.25 10.11
C GLN A 935 -0.79 -21.15 10.75
N HIS A 936 -0.35 -19.88 10.73
CA HIS A 936 -1.07 -18.76 11.35
C HIS A 936 -2.16 -18.15 10.46
N ALA A 937 -2.18 -18.47 9.16
CA ALA A 937 -3.22 -18.10 8.20
C ALA A 937 -4.34 -19.14 8.07
N ARG A 938 -4.17 -20.35 8.63
CA ARG A 938 -5.22 -21.37 8.69
C ARG A 938 -6.33 -20.93 9.64
N ILE A 939 -7.58 -21.22 9.28
CA ILE A 939 -8.73 -21.06 10.18
C ILE A 939 -8.80 -22.23 11.16
N ASP A 940 -8.88 -21.92 12.45
CA ASP A 940 -9.23 -22.83 13.54
C ASP A 940 -10.62 -22.44 14.05
N CYS A 941 -11.54 -23.41 14.17
CA CYS A 941 -12.90 -23.18 14.69
C CYS A 941 -12.98 -23.27 16.22
N GLY A 942 -11.90 -23.66 16.90
CA GLY A 942 -11.86 -23.89 18.34
C GLY A 942 -12.38 -25.27 18.76
N ASN A 943 -11.97 -25.71 19.95
CA ASN A 943 -12.30 -27.03 20.48
C ASN A 943 -13.64 -27.01 21.26
N GLU A 944 -14.57 -27.87 20.84
CA GLU A 944 -15.66 -28.46 21.65
C GLU A 944 -16.46 -27.53 22.59
N ILE A 945 -16.66 -26.27 22.21
CA ILE A 945 -17.79 -25.51 22.76
C ILE A 945 -19.08 -26.24 22.31
N GLY A 946 -20.06 -26.35 23.19
CA GLY A 946 -21.28 -27.10 22.88
C GLY A 946 -22.12 -26.38 21.82
N ASN A 947 -22.24 -26.97 20.63
CA ASN A 947 -22.96 -26.44 19.47
C ASN A 947 -24.32 -25.82 19.85
N ARG A 948 -24.53 -24.56 19.46
CA ARG A 948 -25.78 -23.82 19.69
C ARG A 948 -26.35 -23.39 18.35
N ALA A 949 -27.28 -24.21 17.86
CA ALA A 949 -27.95 -24.00 16.58
C ALA A 949 -28.64 -22.61 16.50
N CYS A 950 -28.13 -21.79 15.58
CA CYS A 950 -28.81 -20.62 15.04
C CYS A 950 -29.83 -21.04 13.98
N ASN A 951 -31.00 -20.38 13.96
CA ASN A 951 -31.91 -20.36 12.81
C ASN A 951 -32.29 -18.89 12.52
N PRO A 952 -31.69 -18.26 11.48
CA PRO A 952 -31.83 -16.84 11.24
C PRO A 952 -33.20 -16.44 10.66
N LEU A 953 -33.99 -17.41 10.17
CA LEU A 953 -35.36 -17.20 9.69
C LEU A 953 -36.36 -17.03 10.84
N VAL A 954 -36.03 -17.54 12.03
CA VAL A 954 -36.91 -17.48 13.22
C VAL A 954 -36.56 -16.31 14.13
N ARG A 955 -35.26 -15.99 14.25
CA ARG A 955 -34.74 -14.91 15.11
C ARG A 955 -33.31 -14.52 14.71
N PRO A 956 -32.85 -13.31 15.05
CA PRO A 956 -31.45 -12.96 14.91
C PRO A 956 -30.53 -13.91 15.68
N CYS A 957 -29.31 -14.05 15.18
CA CYS A 957 -28.20 -14.77 15.78
C CYS A 957 -26.99 -13.86 15.96
N LEU A 958 -26.13 -14.20 16.92
CA LEU A 958 -24.95 -13.40 17.29
C LEU A 958 -23.78 -14.34 17.53
N PHE A 959 -22.65 -14.13 16.87
CA PHE A 959 -21.44 -14.95 16.97
C PHE A 959 -20.25 -14.09 17.38
N ASP A 960 -19.26 -14.68 18.03
CA ASP A 960 -17.97 -14.04 18.31
C ASP A 960 -16.92 -14.55 17.32
N ILE A 961 -16.74 -13.85 16.20
CA ILE A 961 -15.87 -14.26 15.09
C ILE A 961 -14.37 -14.19 15.46
N ILE A 962 -14.03 -13.74 16.68
CA ILE A 962 -12.67 -13.83 17.21
C ILE A 962 -12.39 -15.23 17.75
N ASN A 963 -13.37 -15.89 18.37
CA ASN A 963 -13.22 -17.19 19.06
C ASN A 963 -14.04 -18.34 18.43
N ASP A 964 -15.07 -18.01 17.66
CA ASP A 964 -15.90 -18.88 16.81
C ASP A 964 -15.94 -18.29 15.39
N PRO A 965 -14.83 -18.36 14.63
CA PRO A 965 -14.79 -17.85 13.25
C PRO A 965 -15.60 -18.72 12.27
N CYS A 966 -16.22 -19.79 12.74
CA CYS A 966 -16.96 -20.76 11.93
C CYS A 966 -18.48 -20.76 12.22
N GLU A 967 -18.97 -19.82 13.03
CA GLU A 967 -20.40 -19.56 13.32
C GLU A 967 -21.17 -20.78 13.85
N MET A 968 -20.53 -21.53 14.76
CA MET A 968 -21.05 -22.74 15.41
C MET A 968 -21.83 -22.46 16.71
N HIS A 969 -21.66 -21.27 17.32
CA HIS A 969 -22.12 -20.98 18.68
C HIS A 969 -22.94 -19.69 18.78
N ASP A 970 -24.26 -19.80 18.65
CA ASP A 970 -25.14 -18.65 18.84
C ASP A 970 -25.16 -18.13 20.30
N LEU A 971 -24.78 -16.86 20.43
CA LEU A 971 -24.71 -16.07 21.67
C LEU A 971 -25.91 -15.12 21.84
N SER A 972 -26.78 -14.97 20.84
CA SER A 972 -27.86 -13.96 20.87
C SER A 972 -28.83 -14.14 22.04
N GLY A 973 -29.18 -15.39 22.36
CA GLY A 973 -29.99 -15.74 23.54
C GLY A 973 -29.26 -15.57 24.89
N ARG A 974 -27.94 -15.32 24.89
CA ARG A 974 -27.14 -14.99 26.08
C ARG A 974 -26.94 -13.49 26.25
N TYR A 975 -26.91 -12.72 25.15
CA TYR A 975 -26.66 -11.28 25.16
C TYR A 975 -27.78 -10.48 24.43
N PRO A 976 -29.06 -10.60 24.85
CA PRO A 976 -30.19 -10.00 24.14
C PRO A 976 -30.13 -8.46 24.05
N ASP A 977 -29.46 -7.79 25.00
CA ASP A 977 -29.25 -6.34 24.96
C ASP A 977 -28.20 -5.92 23.90
N GLN A 978 -27.15 -6.72 23.67
CA GLN A 978 -26.21 -6.49 22.57
C GLN A 978 -26.89 -6.68 21.21
N VAL A 979 -27.74 -7.71 21.09
CA VAL A 979 -28.57 -7.93 19.90
C VAL A 979 -29.44 -6.69 19.62
N ARG A 980 -30.10 -6.15 20.65
CA ARG A 980 -30.94 -4.94 20.53
C ARG A 980 -30.13 -3.70 20.13
N GLN A 981 -28.98 -3.45 20.76
CA GLN A 981 -28.10 -2.33 20.40
C GLN A 981 -27.60 -2.42 18.95
N ILE A 982 -27.31 -3.63 18.45
CA ILE A 982 -26.94 -3.86 17.06
C ILE A 982 -28.15 -3.62 16.14
N GLN A 983 -29.34 -4.12 16.49
CA GLN A 983 -30.58 -3.85 15.74
C GLN A 983 -30.90 -2.35 15.64
N GLU A 984 -30.80 -1.59 16.73
CA GLU A 984 -30.97 -0.14 16.76
C GLU A 984 -29.96 0.61 15.88
N ARG A 985 -28.81 0.01 15.59
CA ARG A 985 -27.80 0.56 14.67
C ARG A 985 -28.05 0.13 13.23
N ILE A 986 -28.45 -1.12 12.99
CA ILE A 986 -28.89 -1.61 11.68
C ILE A 986 -30.11 -0.82 11.20
N GLU A 987 -31.02 -0.43 12.08
CA GLU A 987 -32.17 0.42 11.74
C GLU A 987 -31.71 1.81 11.27
N LYS A 988 -30.67 2.39 11.88
CA LYS A 988 -30.07 3.66 11.42
C LYS A 988 -29.37 3.51 10.06
N TYR A 989 -28.85 2.31 9.74
CA TYR A 989 -28.32 2.00 8.40
C TYR A 989 -29.46 1.82 7.36
N ARG A 990 -30.54 1.10 7.72
CA ARG A 990 -31.76 0.93 6.92
C ARG A 990 -32.39 2.27 6.55
N LEU A 991 -32.60 3.14 7.53
CA LEU A 991 -33.24 4.46 7.33
C LEU A 991 -32.45 5.41 6.42
N ARG A 992 -31.16 5.15 6.17
CA ARG A 992 -30.33 5.90 5.20
C ARG A 992 -30.06 5.13 3.89
N ALA A 993 -30.53 3.89 3.76
CA ALA A 993 -30.18 3.05 2.62
C ALA A 993 -30.83 3.57 1.33
N ALA A 994 -30.07 3.57 0.24
CA ALA A 994 -30.59 3.76 -1.10
C ALA A 994 -31.49 2.57 -1.47
N LYS A 995 -32.57 2.81 -2.22
CA LYS A 995 -33.43 1.72 -2.70
C LYS A 995 -32.68 0.85 -3.73
N PRO A 996 -32.89 -0.47 -3.75
CA PRO A 996 -32.36 -1.34 -4.79
C PRO A 996 -32.69 -0.81 -6.19
N ARG A 997 -31.69 -0.77 -7.08
CA ARG A 997 -31.80 -0.21 -8.44
C ARG A 997 -32.40 -1.17 -9.46
N ASN A 998 -32.55 -2.44 -9.10
CA ASN A 998 -32.94 -3.58 -9.95
C ASN A 998 -34.18 -3.27 -10.81
N ARG A 999 -34.18 -3.77 -12.06
CA ARG A 999 -35.25 -3.57 -13.03
C ARG A 999 -35.55 -4.88 -13.74
N PRO A 1000 -36.82 -5.24 -13.99
CA PRO A 1000 -37.15 -6.43 -14.77
C PRO A 1000 -36.44 -6.46 -16.12
N HIS A 1001 -36.08 -7.67 -16.56
CA HIS A 1001 -35.51 -7.96 -17.88
C HIS A 1001 -36.23 -7.20 -19.00
N ASP A 1002 -35.47 -6.64 -19.92
CA ASP A 1002 -35.96 -5.83 -21.03
C ASP A 1002 -35.85 -6.60 -22.36
N PRO A 1003 -36.97 -6.98 -23.00
CA PRO A 1003 -36.94 -7.67 -24.31
C PRO A 1003 -36.29 -6.87 -25.45
N ALA A 1004 -35.95 -5.59 -25.25
CA ALA A 1004 -35.11 -4.82 -26.17
C ALA A 1004 -33.61 -5.18 -26.10
N ALA A 1005 -33.15 -5.88 -25.05
CA ALA A 1005 -31.75 -6.29 -24.88
C ALA A 1005 -31.29 -7.43 -25.81
N ASP A 1006 -32.24 -8.26 -26.24
CA ASP A 1006 -32.12 -9.38 -27.19
C ASP A 1006 -30.95 -9.25 -28.19
N PRO A 1007 -29.87 -10.01 -28.00
CA PRO A 1007 -28.67 -9.95 -28.85
C PRO A 1007 -28.92 -10.23 -30.33
N SER A 1008 -30.00 -10.94 -30.70
CA SER A 1008 -30.33 -11.20 -32.11
C SER A 1008 -30.60 -9.91 -32.90
N LYS A 1009 -31.07 -8.86 -32.21
CA LYS A 1009 -31.29 -7.51 -32.76
C LYS A 1009 -29.98 -6.75 -33.03
N PHE A 1010 -28.89 -7.14 -32.36
CA PHE A 1010 -27.57 -6.52 -32.45
C PHE A 1010 -26.54 -7.42 -33.15
N GLY A 1011 -27.02 -8.37 -33.95
CA GLY A 1011 -26.20 -9.27 -34.75
C GLY A 1011 -25.61 -10.46 -33.99
N GLY A 1012 -26.17 -10.83 -32.83
CA GLY A 1012 -25.71 -11.93 -31.97
C GLY A 1012 -24.79 -11.49 -30.81
N VAL A 1013 -24.81 -10.21 -30.43
CA VAL A 1013 -23.88 -9.62 -29.44
C VAL A 1013 -24.64 -8.88 -28.33
N TRP A 1014 -24.23 -9.06 -27.07
CA TRP A 1014 -24.72 -8.26 -25.95
C TRP A 1014 -24.25 -6.80 -26.09
N ASN A 1015 -25.19 -5.85 -26.13
CA ASN A 1015 -24.91 -4.47 -26.54
C ASN A 1015 -25.76 -3.44 -25.77
N TRP A 1016 -25.39 -2.16 -25.77
CA TRP A 1016 -26.07 -1.10 -25.00
C TRP A 1016 -27.38 -0.58 -25.65
N TRP A 1017 -28.41 -1.44 -25.65
CA TRP A 1017 -29.67 -1.26 -26.40
C TRP A 1017 -30.42 0.05 -26.13
N ARG A 1018 -30.24 0.71 -24.97
CA ARG A 1018 -30.93 1.96 -24.64
C ARG A 1018 -30.26 3.23 -25.18
N SER A 1019 -29.00 3.20 -25.62
CA SER A 1019 -28.34 4.39 -26.20
C SER A 1019 -27.90 4.25 -27.65
N ASP A 1020 -27.78 3.03 -28.19
CA ASP A 1020 -27.64 2.82 -29.65
C ASP A 1020 -28.77 1.93 -30.22
N PRO A 1021 -30.00 2.47 -30.34
CA PRO A 1021 -31.08 1.79 -31.05
C PRO A 1021 -30.86 1.74 -32.57
N SER A 1022 -29.85 2.42 -33.12
CA SER A 1022 -29.60 2.46 -34.57
C SER A 1022 -28.98 1.16 -35.11
N ARG A 1023 -28.27 0.41 -34.24
CA ARG A 1023 -27.71 -0.91 -34.57
C ARG A 1023 -28.70 -2.06 -34.55
N ALA A 1024 -29.97 -1.83 -34.21
CA ALA A 1024 -31.05 -2.84 -34.17
C ALA A 1024 -31.39 -3.49 -35.55
N HIS A 1025 -30.63 -3.15 -36.59
CA HIS A 1025 -30.79 -3.59 -37.98
C HIS A 1025 -29.48 -4.12 -38.60
N LEU A 1026 -28.43 -4.34 -37.80
CA LEU A 1026 -27.23 -5.02 -38.29
C LEU A 1026 -27.53 -6.50 -38.52
N THR A 1027 -27.36 -6.95 -39.77
CA THR A 1027 -27.45 -8.38 -40.11
C THR A 1027 -26.42 -9.17 -39.30
N ALA A 1028 -26.86 -10.24 -38.65
CA ALA A 1028 -25.97 -11.10 -37.87
C ALA A 1028 -24.76 -11.55 -38.70
N HIS A 1029 -23.58 -11.08 -38.31
CA HIS A 1029 -22.34 -11.69 -38.76
C HIS A 1029 -22.27 -13.06 -38.10
N ALA A 1030 -22.17 -14.12 -38.90
CA ALA A 1030 -21.94 -15.45 -38.35
C ALA A 1030 -20.65 -15.40 -37.51
N ILE A 1031 -20.76 -15.72 -36.21
CA ILE A 1031 -19.62 -15.84 -35.31
C ILE A 1031 -18.62 -16.78 -36.00
N PRO A 1032 -17.36 -16.36 -36.24
CA PRO A 1032 -16.39 -17.20 -36.94
C PRO A 1032 -16.29 -18.55 -36.24
N PRO A 1033 -16.34 -19.70 -36.95
CA PRO A 1033 -16.18 -20.99 -36.30
C PRO A 1033 -14.83 -21.02 -35.57
N PRO A 1034 -14.76 -21.60 -34.35
CA PRO A 1034 -13.60 -21.49 -33.48
C PRO A 1034 -12.34 -21.94 -34.22
N SER A 1035 -11.31 -21.09 -34.19
CA SER A 1035 -10.13 -21.27 -35.02
C SER A 1035 -9.21 -22.34 -34.44
N HIS A 1036 -9.51 -23.61 -34.72
CA HIS A 1036 -8.63 -24.76 -34.44
C HIS A 1036 -7.34 -24.77 -35.29
N SER A 1037 -6.82 -23.59 -35.62
CA SER A 1037 -5.52 -23.34 -36.20
C SER A 1037 -4.82 -22.27 -35.36
N LEU A 1038 -3.64 -22.60 -34.83
CA LEU A 1038 -2.70 -21.63 -34.25
C LEU A 1038 -2.59 -20.37 -35.13
N PRO A 1039 -2.44 -19.17 -34.54
CA PRO A 1039 -2.32 -17.92 -35.30
C PRO A 1039 -1.34 -18.05 -36.46
N LYS A 1040 -1.72 -17.56 -37.64
CA LYS A 1040 -0.91 -17.75 -38.86
C LYS A 1040 0.47 -17.10 -38.76
N ASP A 1041 0.62 -16.10 -37.90
CA ASP A 1041 1.90 -15.44 -37.61
C ASP A 1041 2.90 -16.37 -36.91
N THR A 1042 2.44 -17.42 -36.21
CA THR A 1042 3.32 -18.45 -35.63
C THR A 1042 4.07 -19.25 -36.71
N GLN A 1043 3.57 -19.31 -37.96
CA GLN A 1043 4.24 -20.04 -39.04
C GLN A 1043 5.44 -19.30 -39.67
N LEU A 1044 5.62 -17.98 -39.45
CA LEU A 1044 6.83 -17.28 -39.88
C LEU A 1044 8.02 -17.46 -38.90
N ILE A 1045 7.73 -17.79 -37.64
CA ILE A 1045 8.73 -17.82 -36.56
C ILE A 1045 9.65 -19.06 -36.63
N VAL A 1046 9.27 -20.13 -37.35
CA VAL A 1046 10.10 -21.34 -37.48
C VAL A 1046 11.09 -21.25 -38.66
N ILE A 1047 10.75 -20.56 -39.74
CA ILE A 1047 11.60 -20.50 -40.94
C ILE A 1047 12.78 -19.54 -40.73
N ILE A 1048 12.58 -18.40 -40.08
CA ILE A 1048 13.63 -17.37 -39.92
C ILE A 1048 14.82 -17.89 -39.07
N PRO A 1049 14.65 -18.53 -37.90
CA PRO A 1049 15.76 -19.08 -37.13
C PRO A 1049 16.49 -20.22 -37.84
N ILE A 1050 15.81 -21.00 -38.69
CA ILE A 1050 16.45 -22.07 -39.48
C ILE A 1050 17.26 -21.45 -40.63
N VAL A 1051 16.75 -20.44 -41.34
CA VAL A 1051 17.49 -19.76 -42.41
C VAL A 1051 18.67 -18.96 -41.83
N VAL A 1052 18.46 -18.18 -40.77
CA VAL A 1052 19.53 -17.43 -40.09
C VAL A 1052 20.54 -18.38 -39.45
N GLY A 1053 20.10 -19.46 -38.82
CA GLY A 1053 20.96 -20.52 -38.27
C GLY A 1053 21.81 -21.18 -39.36
N CYS A 1054 21.22 -21.56 -40.50
CA CYS A 1054 21.95 -22.09 -41.64
C CYS A 1054 22.92 -21.06 -42.25
N VAL A 1055 22.56 -19.78 -42.35
CA VAL A 1055 23.45 -18.72 -42.85
C VAL A 1055 24.61 -18.47 -41.88
N ILE A 1056 24.37 -18.42 -40.57
CA ILE A 1056 25.43 -18.30 -39.55
C ILE A 1056 26.30 -19.55 -39.51
N PHE A 1057 25.74 -20.76 -39.67
CA PHE A 1057 26.50 -21.99 -39.74
C PHE A 1057 27.34 -22.09 -41.02
N VAL A 1058 26.82 -21.65 -42.16
CA VAL A 1058 27.56 -21.58 -43.44
C VAL A 1058 28.64 -20.51 -43.39
N ILE A 1059 28.35 -19.29 -42.90
CA ILE A 1059 29.37 -18.22 -42.76
C ILE A 1059 30.42 -18.61 -41.72
N GLY A 1060 30.02 -19.17 -40.58
CA GLY A 1060 30.94 -19.69 -39.56
C GLY A 1060 31.82 -20.82 -40.09
N THR A 1061 31.25 -21.75 -40.85
CA THR A 1061 32.01 -22.83 -41.53
C THR A 1061 32.93 -22.27 -42.61
N LEU A 1062 32.50 -21.28 -43.40
CA LEU A 1062 33.33 -20.62 -44.40
C LEU A 1062 34.50 -19.85 -43.77
N ILE A 1063 34.30 -19.16 -42.64
CA ILE A 1063 35.36 -18.47 -41.90
C ILE A 1063 36.31 -19.48 -41.23
N TYR A 1064 35.78 -20.56 -40.64
CA TYR A 1064 36.57 -21.63 -40.04
C TYR A 1064 37.42 -22.40 -41.06
N LEU A 1065 36.90 -22.62 -42.28
CA LEU A 1065 37.65 -23.21 -43.40
C LEU A 1065 38.62 -22.21 -44.03
N SER A 1066 38.25 -20.92 -44.14
CA SER A 1066 39.09 -19.85 -44.69
C SER A 1066 40.36 -19.63 -43.86
N ASN A 1067 40.27 -19.71 -42.53
CA ASN A 1067 41.41 -19.53 -41.63
C ASN A 1067 42.32 -20.77 -41.46
N LYS A 1068 42.05 -21.90 -42.12
CA LYS A 1068 42.81 -23.15 -41.91
C LYS A 1068 43.68 -23.62 -43.08
N ASN A 1069 43.71 -22.91 -44.21
CA ASN A 1069 44.51 -23.31 -45.39
C ASN A 1069 45.20 -22.15 -46.13
N VAL A 1070 46.06 -21.39 -45.44
CA VAL A 1070 47.11 -20.56 -46.08
C VAL A 1070 48.50 -21.02 -45.62
N ILE A 1071 48.78 -22.32 -45.75
CA ILE A 1071 50.14 -22.87 -45.75
C ILE A 1071 50.29 -23.81 -46.95
N LYS A 1072 51.19 -23.42 -47.87
CA LYS A 1072 51.85 -24.22 -48.92
C LYS A 1072 51.06 -24.74 -50.15
N LEU A 1073 51.45 -24.13 -51.29
CA LEU A 1073 51.97 -24.79 -52.51
C LEU A 1073 51.01 -25.47 -53.52
N CYS A 1074 51.09 -24.92 -54.74
CA CYS A 1074 51.27 -25.60 -56.04
C CYS A 1074 50.10 -26.21 -56.83
N ARG A 1075 50.12 -25.82 -58.13
CA ARG A 1075 49.81 -26.62 -59.35
C ARG A 1075 48.35 -26.94 -59.74
N ARG A 1076 47.92 -26.13 -60.73
CA ARG A 1076 47.54 -26.57 -62.10
C ARG A 1076 46.31 -27.49 -62.32
N ARG A 1077 45.31 -26.86 -62.97
CA ARG A 1077 44.72 -27.20 -64.30
C ARG A 1077 43.46 -28.09 -64.41
N THR A 1078 42.46 -27.47 -65.07
CA THR A 1078 41.56 -27.98 -66.14
C THR A 1078 40.36 -28.91 -65.87
N LYS A 1079 39.22 -28.49 -66.50
CA LYS A 1079 38.18 -29.29 -67.20
C LYS A 1079 37.17 -30.08 -66.34
N GLN A 1080 35.92 -30.36 -66.77
CA GLN A 1080 35.03 -29.81 -67.85
C GLN A 1080 33.62 -30.46 -67.67
N SER A 1081 32.53 -29.87 -68.22
CA SER A 1081 31.23 -30.52 -68.58
C SER A 1081 30.42 -31.27 -67.48
N SER A 1082 29.15 -30.97 -67.19
CA SER A 1082 27.90 -31.22 -67.97
C SER A 1082 27.66 -32.68 -68.38
N ALA A 1083 26.47 -33.31 -68.22
CA ALA A 1083 25.21 -32.93 -67.55
C ALA A 1083 24.23 -34.15 -67.45
N THR A 1084 23.10 -33.97 -66.75
CA THR A 1084 21.75 -34.60 -66.98
C THR A 1084 21.51 -36.13 -66.91
N MET A 1085 20.55 -36.50 -66.03
CA MET A 1085 19.36 -37.37 -66.28
C MET A 1085 19.55 -38.92 -66.43
N PRO A 1086 18.48 -39.76 -66.30
CA PRO A 1086 17.17 -39.61 -65.60
C PRO A 1086 16.64 -40.88 -64.84
N SER A 1087 15.46 -40.75 -64.20
CA SER A 1087 14.31 -41.70 -64.18
C SER A 1087 14.36 -43.09 -63.50
N GLU A 1088 13.45 -43.32 -62.55
CA GLU A 1088 12.35 -44.33 -62.54
C GLU A 1088 11.32 -43.90 -61.42
N ILE A 1089 9.97 -43.91 -61.51
CA ILE A 1089 8.91 -44.80 -62.07
C ILE A 1089 8.57 -45.96 -61.10
N PRO A 1090 7.29 -46.42 -60.90
CA PRO A 1090 5.96 -46.05 -61.45
C PRO A 1090 4.91 -45.64 -60.35
N THR A 1091 3.56 -45.55 -60.49
CA THR A 1091 2.54 -45.86 -61.55
C THR A 1091 1.25 -45.02 -61.35
N THR A 1092 0.69 -44.42 -62.42
CA THR A 1092 -0.74 -44.39 -62.90
C THR A 1092 -1.95 -44.35 -61.95
N SER A 1093 -3.14 -43.79 -62.28
CA SER A 1093 -3.69 -42.95 -63.38
C SER A 1093 -5.24 -42.82 -63.15
N GLU A 1094 -6.12 -42.09 -63.86
CA GLU A 1094 -6.11 -40.86 -64.69
C GLU A 1094 -7.58 -40.38 -64.93
N THR A 1095 -7.81 -39.06 -65.12
CA THR A 1095 -8.99 -38.42 -65.80
C THR A 1095 -10.41 -38.61 -65.17
N THR A 1096 -11.42 -37.73 -65.31
CA THR A 1096 -11.56 -36.40 -65.96
C THR A 1096 -12.72 -35.56 -65.35
N SER A 1097 -12.58 -34.23 -65.37
CA SER A 1097 -13.60 -33.16 -65.47
C SER A 1097 -15.02 -33.25 -64.85
N SER A 1098 -15.34 -32.21 -64.05
CA SER A 1098 -16.65 -31.51 -63.91
C SER A 1098 -17.92 -32.29 -63.51
N GLY A 1099 -18.60 -31.85 -62.44
CA GLY A 1099 -19.97 -32.29 -62.14
C GLY A 1099 -20.48 -31.85 -60.77
N ASP A 1100 -21.63 -31.18 -60.75
CA ASP A 1100 -22.34 -30.63 -59.59
C ASP A 1100 -23.06 -31.70 -58.72
N SER A 1101 -23.50 -31.30 -57.52
CA SER A 1101 -24.67 -31.80 -56.79
C SER A 1101 -24.71 -33.20 -56.09
N ARG A 1102 -24.95 -33.14 -54.77
CA ARG A 1102 -25.82 -33.98 -53.90
C ARG A 1102 -26.00 -35.51 -54.12
N ALA A 1103 -25.51 -36.25 -53.10
CA ALA A 1103 -26.24 -37.22 -52.25
C ALA A 1103 -26.78 -38.59 -52.79
N GLY A 1104 -26.62 -39.65 -51.97
CA GLY A 1104 -27.65 -40.71 -51.81
C GLY A 1104 -27.25 -42.19 -51.96
N VAL A 1105 -26.90 -42.84 -50.83
CA VAL A 1105 -27.15 -44.26 -50.40
C VAL A 1105 -27.84 -45.20 -51.43
N GLY A 1106 -27.25 -46.33 -51.85
CA GLY A 1106 -27.16 -47.64 -51.13
C GLY A 1106 -27.54 -48.82 -52.07
N VAL A 1107 -27.82 -50.10 -51.72
CA VAL A 1107 -27.81 -50.93 -50.48
C VAL A 1107 -27.68 -52.44 -50.89
N ALA A 1108 -27.42 -53.38 -49.96
CA ALA A 1108 -27.51 -54.87 -50.04
C ALA A 1108 -26.35 -55.64 -50.76
N GLY A 1109 -25.94 -56.85 -50.33
CA GLY A 1109 -26.31 -57.71 -49.17
C GLY A 1109 -25.93 -59.19 -49.43
N ALA A 1110 -25.94 -60.16 -48.49
CA ALA A 1110 -26.02 -60.16 -47.02
C ALA A 1110 -25.73 -61.59 -46.45
N GLY A 1111 -25.34 -61.73 -45.17
CA GLY A 1111 -25.35 -63.00 -44.40
C GLY A 1111 -23.99 -63.52 -43.87
N GLY A 1112 -23.88 -63.83 -42.55
CA GLY A 1112 -22.68 -64.55 -42.04
C GLY A 1112 -22.47 -64.64 -40.52
N LYS A 1113 -22.55 -63.53 -39.76
CA LYS A 1113 -22.54 -63.46 -38.26
C LYS A 1113 -22.84 -62.00 -37.83
N PRO A 1114 -23.65 -61.74 -36.79
CA PRO A 1114 -24.48 -60.53 -36.77
C PRO A 1114 -23.88 -59.31 -36.04
N ASN A 1115 -22.99 -58.59 -36.73
CA ASN A 1115 -23.07 -57.12 -36.80
C ASN A 1115 -23.90 -56.76 -38.06
N PRO A 1116 -24.34 -55.51 -38.27
CA PRO A 1116 -25.01 -54.58 -37.35
C PRO A 1116 -26.31 -54.03 -38.01
N THR A 1117 -26.74 -52.80 -37.64
CA THR A 1117 -27.57 -51.83 -38.41
C THR A 1117 -29.08 -52.06 -38.67
N ASP A 1118 -29.81 -50.98 -38.40
CA ASP A 1118 -30.93 -50.35 -39.13
C ASP A 1118 -32.35 -50.98 -39.24
N ALA A 1119 -33.33 -50.20 -38.77
CA ALA A 1119 -34.65 -50.05 -39.39
C ALA A 1119 -35.24 -48.66 -39.08
N VAL A 1120 -35.79 -47.98 -40.08
CA VAL A 1120 -36.46 -46.66 -39.94
C VAL A 1120 -37.99 -46.86 -39.80
N PHE A 1121 -38.59 -46.09 -38.88
CA PHE A 1121 -40.03 -45.80 -38.73
C PHE A 1121 -41.04 -46.96 -38.92
N SER A 1122 -41.62 -47.42 -37.80
CA SER A 1122 -43.00 -47.88 -37.76
C SER A 1122 -43.77 -47.06 -36.73
N SER A 1123 -44.91 -46.51 -37.12
CA SER A 1123 -45.70 -45.59 -36.30
C SER A 1123 -46.46 -46.33 -35.19
N LYS A 1124 -46.09 -46.08 -33.93
CA LYS A 1124 -46.99 -46.31 -32.79
C LYS A 1124 -47.06 -45.09 -31.88
N ILE A 1125 -48.18 -44.41 -31.99
CA ILE A 1125 -48.66 -43.43 -31.02
C ILE A 1125 -48.88 -44.14 -29.69
N TYR A 1126 -48.31 -43.60 -28.63
CA TYR A 1126 -48.82 -43.79 -27.27
C TYR A 1126 -49.04 -42.42 -26.66
N VAL A 1127 -50.30 -41.98 -26.65
CA VAL A 1127 -50.72 -40.85 -25.83
C VAL A 1127 -50.79 -41.34 -24.40
N ILE A 1128 -50.03 -40.73 -23.51
CA ILE A 1128 -50.29 -40.72 -22.07
C ILE A 1128 -50.64 -39.28 -21.74
N SER A 1129 -51.89 -39.04 -21.38
CA SER A 1129 -52.45 -37.73 -21.03
C SER A 1129 -52.30 -37.44 -19.54
N ASP A 1130 -52.42 -36.17 -19.14
CA ASP A 1130 -52.30 -35.70 -17.75
C ASP A 1130 -53.17 -36.45 -16.74
N ARG A 1131 -52.59 -37.49 -16.13
CA ARG A 1131 -52.84 -37.96 -14.75
C ARG A 1131 -51.82 -39.01 -14.32
N ASP A 1132 -51.58 -39.04 -13.02
CA ASP A 1132 -50.96 -40.12 -12.26
C ASP A 1132 -49.50 -40.49 -12.61
N MET A 1133 -48.53 -39.69 -12.12
CA MET A 1133 -47.24 -40.20 -11.62
C MET A 1133 -46.67 -39.30 -10.50
N ASP A 1134 -47.31 -39.29 -9.33
CA ASP A 1134 -46.60 -39.08 -8.06
C ASP A 1134 -45.86 -40.38 -7.71
N ARG A 1135 -44.58 -40.51 -8.13
CA ARG A 1135 -43.70 -41.58 -7.62
C ARG A 1135 -42.20 -41.39 -7.88
#